data_AF-A0A0U5C6D2-F1
#
_entry.id   AF-A0A0U5C6D2-F1
#
_cell.length_a   1.000
_cell.length_b   1.000
_cell.length_c   1.000
_cell.angle_alpha   90.00
_cell.angle_beta   90.00
_cell.angle_gamma   90.00
#
_symmetry.space_group_name_H-M   'P 1'
#
loop_
_entity.id
_entity.type
_entity.pdbx_description
1 polymer ?
#
loop_
_entity_poly.entity_id
_entity_poly.type
_entity_poly.pdbx_seq_one_letter_code
_entity_poly.pdbx_strand_id
1 'polypeptide(L)'
;MVYKYYPITGIAAGKGPNGEVPQRQEIDAWSSKPENRTQVVLFVKALKRLQEVPPENRDSFFQIAGIHGMPFTSWDEPHVTLEEADKKGYCTHANYLFPSWHRPYLLLYEQRIYEIMVDEIIPSYPEKDRAPLRAAADTWRLPYWDWAVNPKVPWLAAEPELQVSLLGKLETLQNPLYQFRMPDGKAMEAHGVGDVKAMGEETVYSYGKCLATSRCPTEEQAQADSKDWIQGVVNNEGVEKFMVLHSAVDGKNYGAAAELVYRLLTYPIDYQEFATTAVDKTEPKISADVNIEFIHNNIHWWAGGDGGHMSQIPVATFDPIFWLHHCNIDRIFAMWQELNPDKFFTEGYQGDFDQKVIGLPQTVTPTTPLRPFHKDTEGNYWNSEEVRDFRALGYTYPDLDPVKPGSQAGVAFDADAYKTRLFEGITKKYGVSRLEALTQLELAKNGVGKPLVEGMREVDGGVAGNDFAISIRYSKFAFGGRPFNIEIYLEPADGSGRHFTPDEYVTNVYNFSTPGTVNGQEVCSNCTDLQQRDVRLTAYVPITPILNRLILEDRLASLKKDDVEAVLKRLYWQVTMAGRPVPEDQWTALNLQVLVSMAEVSHSKDPQKPSKPDAEPEVLPNVGQPDPPQPLQPPQPPQQPDPPQEPEPPQQPEPPQPPQQPEPPKAPGVTAGEFLKLEQEVGVGGSIVVESQTFDLTEPARRDLNRVVFISFDDSAEELDDDNFDGVASVNIVRKLREIQIQTKPANEGWVTHALIPFPSWLQAPSLKIQVDVKEGTYEIYLNGNHLYSLAKQFGNKGITHVQYEAEIDPPALAGELSVTRL
;
A
#
# COMPACT_ATOMS: atom_id res chain seq x y z
N MET A 1 -40.64 20.84 -19.85
CA MET A 1 -39.34 21.47 -19.51
C MET A 1 -38.29 20.67 -20.26
N VAL A 2 -37.31 21.34 -20.89
CA VAL A 2 -36.15 20.65 -21.47
C VAL A 2 -35.29 20.18 -20.29
N TYR A 3 -34.86 18.92 -20.29
CA TYR A 3 -33.96 18.40 -19.27
C TYR A 3 -32.63 19.18 -19.31
N LYS A 4 -32.05 19.46 -18.14
CA LYS A 4 -30.77 20.18 -18.05
C LYS A 4 -29.68 19.23 -17.56
N TYR A 5 -28.85 18.80 -18.51
CA TYR A 5 -27.65 18.01 -18.25
C TYR A 5 -26.67 18.74 -17.33
N TYR A 6 -25.92 17.99 -16.53
CA TYR A 6 -24.86 18.51 -15.67
C TYR A 6 -23.55 18.59 -16.46
N PRO A 7 -23.06 19.79 -16.80
CA PRO A 7 -21.82 19.94 -17.56
C PRO A 7 -20.61 19.66 -16.67
N ILE A 8 -19.90 18.58 -16.95
CA ILE A 8 -18.63 18.23 -16.30
C ILE A 8 -17.51 18.90 -17.10
N THR A 9 -16.97 20.00 -16.57
CA THR A 9 -15.93 20.81 -17.23
C THR A 9 -14.60 20.81 -16.50
N GLY A 10 -14.57 20.30 -15.26
CA GLY A 10 -13.47 20.52 -14.34
C GLY A 10 -13.45 21.95 -13.79
N ILE A 11 -12.51 22.23 -12.89
CA ILE A 11 -12.38 23.54 -12.24
C ILE A 11 -11.57 24.48 -13.14
N ALA A 12 -12.22 25.51 -13.67
CA ALA A 12 -11.56 26.51 -14.53
C ALA A 12 -10.76 27.58 -13.75
N ALA A 13 -11.03 27.72 -12.45
CA ALA A 13 -10.40 28.72 -11.58
C ALA A 13 -8.98 28.35 -11.14
N GLY A 14 -8.26 29.34 -10.60
CA GLY A 14 -6.91 29.15 -10.03
C GLY A 14 -5.78 29.04 -11.05
N LYS A 15 -6.03 29.35 -12.32
CA LYS A 15 -4.99 29.35 -13.35
C LYS A 15 -3.93 30.42 -13.06
N GLY A 16 -2.66 30.04 -13.22
CA GLY A 16 -1.52 30.94 -13.13
C GLY A 16 -1.48 31.95 -14.28
N PRO A 17 -0.61 32.98 -14.17
CA PRO A 17 -0.53 34.07 -15.16
C PRO A 17 -0.12 33.60 -16.56
N ASN A 18 0.51 32.42 -16.69
CA ASN A 18 0.90 31.84 -17.97
C ASN A 18 0.05 30.62 -18.36
N GLY A 19 -1.12 30.46 -17.72
CA GLY A 19 -2.03 29.35 -17.98
C GLY A 19 -1.69 28.06 -17.22
N GLU A 20 -0.80 28.13 -16.23
CA GLU A 20 -0.52 27.00 -15.34
C GLU A 20 -1.81 26.57 -14.63
N VAL A 21 -2.08 25.27 -14.60
CA VAL A 21 -3.25 24.74 -13.90
C VAL A 21 -2.86 24.23 -12.51
N PRO A 22 -3.72 24.39 -11.48
CA PRO A 22 -3.46 23.85 -10.15
C PRO A 22 -3.17 22.34 -10.13
N GLN A 23 -2.40 21.91 -9.14
CA GLN A 23 -1.93 20.53 -8.99
C GLN A 23 -2.84 19.71 -8.07
N ARG A 24 -3.21 18.50 -8.50
CA ARG A 24 -3.65 17.42 -7.60
C ARG A 24 -2.43 16.93 -6.84
N GLN A 25 -2.37 17.15 -5.54
CA GLN A 25 -1.18 16.91 -4.72
C GLN A 25 -1.33 15.61 -3.90
N GLU A 26 -0.19 15.01 -3.51
CA GLU A 26 -0.19 13.85 -2.60
C GLU A 26 -0.81 14.28 -1.27
N ILE A 27 -1.80 13.52 -0.79
CA ILE A 27 -2.70 13.94 0.29
C ILE A 27 -1.97 14.26 1.60
N ASP A 28 -0.97 13.47 2.01
CA ASP A 28 -0.27 13.68 3.28
C ASP A 28 0.70 14.87 3.18
N ALA A 29 1.45 14.97 2.08
CA ALA A 29 2.37 16.07 1.80
C ALA A 29 1.61 17.40 1.58
N TRP A 30 0.43 17.36 0.97
CA TRP A 30 -0.42 18.53 0.79
C TRP A 30 -1.00 19.02 2.11
N SER A 31 -1.56 18.10 2.90
CA SER A 31 -2.33 18.45 4.09
C SER A 31 -1.48 18.80 5.30
N SER A 32 -0.23 18.33 5.36
CA SER A 32 0.74 18.68 6.39
C SER A 32 1.30 20.11 6.27
N LYS A 33 1.19 20.73 5.09
CA LYS A 33 1.68 22.09 4.83
C LYS A 33 0.77 23.16 5.46
N PRO A 34 1.28 24.02 6.37
CA PRO A 34 0.48 25.07 6.99
C PRO A 34 -0.20 26.02 6.01
N GLU A 35 0.44 26.31 4.88
CA GLU A 35 -0.09 27.17 3.82
C GLU A 35 -1.33 26.57 3.12
N ASN A 36 -1.49 25.25 3.13
CA ASN A 36 -2.63 24.56 2.53
C ASN A 36 -3.80 24.40 3.50
N ARG A 37 -3.66 24.80 4.77
CA ARG A 37 -4.67 24.61 5.82
C ARG A 37 -6.06 25.07 5.40
N THR A 38 -6.19 26.23 4.76
CA THR A 38 -7.49 26.71 4.29
C THR A 38 -8.10 25.78 3.24
N GLN A 39 -7.31 25.27 2.29
CA GLN A 39 -7.78 24.31 1.30
C GLN A 39 -8.23 23.01 1.97
N VAL A 40 -7.45 22.49 2.92
CA VAL A 40 -7.77 21.25 3.66
C VAL A 40 -9.11 21.40 4.38
N VAL A 41 -9.31 22.49 5.11
CA VAL A 41 -10.56 22.69 5.86
C VAL A 41 -11.75 22.90 4.92
N LEU A 42 -11.59 23.63 3.81
CA LEU A 42 -12.65 23.77 2.80
C LEU A 42 -13.00 22.42 2.17
N PHE A 43 -12.01 21.57 1.87
CA PHE A 43 -12.20 20.25 1.28
C PHE A 43 -13.01 19.34 2.20
N VAL A 44 -12.57 19.19 3.45
CA VAL A 44 -13.24 18.35 4.44
C VAL A 44 -14.68 18.84 4.68
N LYS A 45 -14.89 20.16 4.80
CA LYS A 45 -16.24 20.72 4.97
C LYS A 45 -17.15 20.49 3.75
N ALA A 46 -16.62 20.70 2.54
CA ALA A 46 -17.39 20.52 1.31
C ALA A 46 -17.71 19.05 1.04
N LEU A 47 -16.76 18.14 1.30
CA LEU A 47 -17.00 16.70 1.18
C LEU A 47 -18.04 16.21 2.19
N LYS A 48 -17.96 16.66 3.45
CA LYS A 48 -19.00 16.39 4.44
C LYS A 48 -20.37 16.86 3.95
N ARG A 49 -20.44 18.08 3.42
CA ARG A 49 -21.69 18.64 2.89
C ARG A 49 -22.22 17.87 1.67
N LEU A 50 -21.34 17.37 0.79
CA LEU A 50 -21.69 16.51 -0.35
C LEU A 50 -22.32 15.19 0.10
N GLN A 51 -21.76 14.58 1.15
CA GLN A 51 -22.30 13.35 1.75
C GLN A 51 -23.64 13.55 2.45
N GLU A 52 -23.92 14.77 2.92
CA GLU A 52 -25.20 15.14 3.55
C GLU A 52 -26.33 15.43 2.55
N VAL A 53 -26.02 15.56 1.25
CA VAL A 53 -27.06 15.76 0.23
C VAL A 53 -27.96 14.50 0.19
N PRO A 54 -29.31 14.65 0.19
CA PRO A 54 -30.21 13.51 0.17
C PRO A 54 -29.91 12.52 -0.97
N PRO A 55 -29.91 11.20 -0.71
CA PRO A 55 -29.45 10.16 -1.64
C PRO A 55 -30.32 10.02 -2.90
N GLU A 56 -31.53 10.57 -2.92
CA GLU A 56 -32.39 10.65 -4.10
C GLU A 56 -31.99 11.77 -5.08
N ASN A 57 -31.15 12.71 -4.65
CA ASN A 57 -30.69 13.81 -5.48
C ASN A 57 -29.55 13.35 -6.39
N ARG A 58 -29.69 13.56 -7.71
CA ARG A 58 -28.68 13.28 -8.75
C ARG A 58 -27.28 13.74 -8.35
N ASP A 59 -27.17 14.91 -7.72
CA ASP A 59 -25.88 15.56 -7.41
C ASP A 59 -25.34 15.18 -6.02
N SER A 60 -25.93 14.17 -5.35
CA SER A 60 -25.48 13.67 -4.04
C SER A 60 -24.26 12.77 -4.16
N PHE A 61 -23.50 12.65 -3.05
CA PHE A 61 -22.42 11.65 -2.96
C PHE A 61 -22.91 10.25 -3.34
N PHE A 62 -24.09 9.86 -2.85
CA PHE A 62 -24.65 8.53 -3.07
C PHE A 62 -24.96 8.26 -4.55
N GLN A 63 -25.60 9.19 -5.25
CA GLN A 63 -25.88 9.04 -6.69
C GLN A 63 -24.60 9.10 -7.53
N ILE A 64 -23.67 9.99 -7.19
CA ILE A 64 -22.38 10.08 -7.89
C ILE A 64 -21.59 8.77 -7.70
N ALA A 65 -21.45 8.28 -6.47
CA ALA A 65 -20.82 6.98 -6.19
C ALA A 65 -21.53 5.82 -6.91
N GLY A 66 -22.87 5.89 -7.01
CA GLY A 66 -23.69 4.89 -7.67
C GLY A 66 -23.54 4.81 -9.19
N ILE A 67 -22.89 5.79 -9.85
CA ILE A 67 -22.56 5.71 -11.29
C ILE A 67 -21.73 4.44 -11.59
N HIS A 68 -20.80 4.11 -10.70
CA HIS A 68 -19.88 2.99 -10.92
C HIS A 68 -20.56 1.62 -10.84
N GLY A 69 -21.57 1.48 -9.99
CA GLY A 69 -22.14 0.19 -9.61
C GLY A 69 -23.58 0.30 -9.11
N MET A 70 -23.84 -0.28 -7.93
CA MET A 70 -25.16 -0.19 -7.29
C MET A 70 -25.48 1.27 -6.95
N PRO A 71 -26.76 1.68 -7.03
CA PRO A 71 -27.96 0.86 -7.19
C PRO A 71 -28.33 0.54 -8.65
N PHE A 72 -27.40 0.75 -9.60
CA PHE A 72 -27.60 0.49 -11.02
C PHE A 72 -28.72 1.34 -11.64
N THR A 73 -28.75 2.62 -11.26
CA THR A 73 -29.70 3.61 -11.76
C THR A 73 -29.04 4.51 -12.79
N SER A 74 -29.83 5.04 -13.72
CA SER A 74 -29.35 6.07 -14.65
C SER A 74 -28.91 7.33 -13.90
N TRP A 75 -27.79 7.93 -14.34
CA TRP A 75 -27.30 9.21 -13.84
C TRP A 75 -27.18 10.18 -15.00
N ASP A 76 -27.82 11.34 -14.88
CA ASP A 76 -27.87 12.41 -15.90
C ASP A 76 -28.33 12.00 -17.32
N GLU A 77 -28.90 10.80 -17.50
CA GLU A 77 -29.46 10.32 -18.76
C GLU A 77 -30.98 10.07 -18.65
N PRO A 78 -31.81 11.13 -18.75
CA PRO A 78 -33.24 11.09 -18.42
C PRO A 78 -34.09 10.21 -19.36
N HIS A 79 -33.51 9.80 -20.49
CA HIS A 79 -34.16 8.98 -21.50
C HIS A 79 -33.85 7.50 -21.35
N VAL A 80 -32.87 7.14 -20.51
CA VAL A 80 -32.52 5.74 -20.23
C VAL A 80 -33.48 5.21 -19.16
N THR A 81 -34.33 4.27 -19.55
CA THR A 81 -35.25 3.57 -18.65
C THR A 81 -34.49 2.62 -17.72
N LEU A 82 -35.12 2.23 -16.60
CA LEU A 82 -34.55 1.19 -15.71
C LEU A 82 -34.40 -0.17 -16.42
N GLU A 83 -35.24 -0.45 -17.41
CA GLU A 83 -35.16 -1.65 -18.24
C GLU A 83 -33.94 -1.56 -19.19
N GLU A 84 -33.68 -0.40 -19.78
CA GLU A 84 -32.49 -0.15 -20.61
C GLU A 84 -31.19 -0.10 -19.79
N ALA A 85 -31.24 0.41 -18.57
CA ALA A 85 -30.13 0.39 -17.61
C ALA A 85 -29.83 -1.03 -17.07
N ASP A 86 -30.76 -1.98 -17.25
CA ASP A 86 -30.63 -3.43 -17.01
C ASP A 86 -29.82 -3.83 -15.76
N LYS A 87 -29.98 -3.06 -14.67
CA LYS A 87 -29.29 -3.27 -13.38
C LYS A 87 -27.76 -3.39 -13.48
N LYS A 88 -27.10 -2.58 -14.30
CA LYS A 88 -25.63 -2.55 -14.43
C LYS A 88 -25.02 -1.18 -14.12
N GLY A 89 -23.76 -1.21 -13.69
CA GLY A 89 -22.96 -0.01 -13.46
C GLY A 89 -22.35 0.52 -14.77
N TYR A 90 -21.98 1.80 -14.79
CA TYR A 90 -21.36 2.43 -15.95
C TYR A 90 -19.85 2.14 -16.09
N CYS A 91 -19.21 1.62 -15.03
CA CYS A 91 -17.75 1.50 -14.99
C CYS A 91 -17.20 0.56 -16.07
N THR A 92 -16.16 1.01 -16.78
CA THR A 92 -15.46 0.19 -17.78
C THR A 92 -14.28 -0.53 -17.12
N HIS A 93 -14.38 -1.85 -16.93
CA HIS A 93 -13.30 -2.72 -16.43
C HIS A 93 -13.00 -3.81 -17.45
N ALA A 94 -11.74 -4.25 -17.49
CA ALA A 94 -11.17 -5.17 -18.46
C ALA A 94 -11.43 -4.69 -19.90
N ASN A 95 -11.24 -3.38 -20.11
CA ASN A 95 -11.51 -2.68 -21.35
C ASN A 95 -10.51 -1.53 -21.53
N TYR A 96 -10.20 -1.18 -22.79
CA TYR A 96 -9.23 -0.14 -23.14
C TYR A 96 -9.66 1.25 -22.66
N LEU A 97 -10.96 1.43 -22.42
CA LEU A 97 -11.53 2.67 -21.88
C LEU A 97 -11.27 2.85 -20.38
N PHE A 98 -10.81 1.83 -19.65
CA PHE A 98 -10.63 1.85 -18.19
C PHE A 98 -9.94 3.13 -17.67
N PRO A 99 -8.73 3.51 -18.12
CA PRO A 99 -8.07 4.72 -17.60
C PRO A 99 -8.82 6.00 -17.98
N SER A 100 -9.34 6.06 -19.21
CA SER A 100 -10.01 7.26 -19.72
C SER A 100 -11.40 7.50 -19.16
N TRP A 101 -12.16 6.45 -18.81
CA TRP A 101 -13.50 6.55 -18.25
C TRP A 101 -13.50 7.09 -16.81
N HIS A 102 -12.51 6.68 -16.00
CA HIS A 102 -12.38 7.15 -14.63
C HIS A 102 -11.96 8.63 -14.52
N ARG A 103 -11.36 9.20 -15.57
CA ARG A 103 -10.94 10.62 -15.59
C ARG A 103 -12.10 11.62 -15.48
N PRO A 104 -13.13 11.61 -16.37
CA PRO A 104 -14.30 12.48 -16.21
C PRO A 104 -15.13 12.13 -14.96
N TYR A 105 -15.03 10.90 -14.45
CA TYR A 105 -15.64 10.55 -13.17
C TYR A 105 -15.00 11.30 -11.99
N LEU A 106 -13.67 11.37 -11.95
CA LEU A 106 -12.93 12.19 -10.98
C LEU A 106 -13.22 13.68 -11.17
N LEU A 107 -13.35 14.17 -12.41
CA LEU A 107 -13.72 15.56 -12.68
C LEU A 107 -15.08 15.92 -12.10
N LEU A 108 -16.09 15.06 -12.26
CA LEU A 108 -17.41 15.25 -11.67
C LEU A 108 -17.32 15.41 -10.16
N TYR A 109 -16.60 14.48 -9.49
CA TYR A 109 -16.44 14.50 -8.04
C TYR A 109 -15.69 15.74 -7.55
N GLU A 110 -14.57 16.06 -8.17
CA GLU A 110 -13.76 17.24 -7.88
C GLU A 110 -14.55 18.55 -8.10
N GLN A 111 -15.23 18.67 -9.23
CA GLN A 111 -16.04 19.84 -9.56
C GLN A 111 -17.17 20.04 -8.55
N ARG A 112 -17.90 18.98 -8.19
CA ARG A 112 -19.02 19.08 -7.26
C ARG A 112 -18.58 19.53 -5.86
N ILE A 113 -17.44 19.05 -5.38
CA ILE A 113 -16.84 19.49 -4.11
C ILE A 113 -16.47 20.96 -4.18
N TYR A 114 -15.83 21.41 -5.26
CA TYR A 114 -15.48 22.80 -5.44
C TYR A 114 -16.70 23.73 -5.53
N GLU A 115 -17.75 23.33 -6.25
CA GLU A 115 -19.03 24.06 -6.30
C GLU A 115 -19.61 24.24 -4.90
N ILE A 116 -19.60 23.20 -4.07
CA ILE A 116 -20.04 23.31 -2.66
C ILE A 116 -19.15 24.28 -1.87
N MET A 117 -17.83 24.28 -2.08
CA MET A 117 -16.95 25.25 -1.43
C MET A 117 -17.37 26.69 -1.76
N VAL A 118 -17.57 27.00 -3.05
CA VAL A 118 -17.75 28.39 -3.51
C VAL A 118 -19.19 28.89 -3.43
N ASP A 119 -20.19 28.00 -3.54
CA ASP A 119 -21.61 28.37 -3.58
C ASP A 119 -22.33 28.16 -2.24
N GLU A 120 -21.82 27.29 -1.36
CA GLU A 120 -22.47 26.97 -0.07
C GLU A 120 -21.60 27.34 1.14
N ILE A 121 -20.35 26.85 1.19
CA ILE A 121 -19.49 27.02 2.38
C ILE A 121 -18.98 28.46 2.50
N ILE A 122 -18.29 29.00 1.50
CA ILE A 122 -17.69 30.34 1.54
C ILE A 122 -18.74 31.44 1.75
N PRO A 123 -19.92 31.42 1.10
CA PRO A 123 -20.96 32.43 1.32
C PRO A 123 -21.49 32.50 2.76
N SER A 124 -21.36 31.42 3.54
CA SER A 124 -21.74 31.42 4.97
C SER A 124 -20.83 32.26 5.86
N TYR A 125 -19.62 32.62 5.40
CA TYR A 125 -18.67 33.46 6.13
C TYR A 125 -18.94 34.97 5.92
N PRO A 126 -18.50 35.85 6.85
CA PRO A 126 -18.57 37.29 6.68
C PRO A 126 -17.85 37.76 5.40
N GLU A 127 -18.40 38.76 4.73
CA GLU A 127 -17.92 39.24 3.41
C GLU A 127 -16.41 39.53 3.38
N LYS A 128 -15.87 40.13 4.44
CA LYS A 128 -14.44 40.45 4.60
C LYS A 128 -13.52 39.23 4.52
N ASP A 129 -14.02 38.04 4.86
CA ASP A 129 -13.24 36.81 4.94
C ASP A 129 -13.39 35.96 3.66
N ARG A 130 -14.34 36.28 2.78
CA ARG A 130 -14.67 35.43 1.61
C ARG A 130 -13.58 35.40 0.54
N ALA A 131 -12.94 36.54 0.27
CA ALA A 131 -11.92 36.64 -0.77
C ALA A 131 -10.71 35.70 -0.57
N PRO A 132 -10.06 35.65 0.62
CA PRO A 132 -8.96 34.72 0.84
C PRO A 132 -9.41 33.25 0.84
N LEU A 133 -10.61 32.93 1.33
CA LEU A 133 -11.17 31.57 1.24
C LEU A 133 -11.41 31.16 -0.21
N ARG A 134 -11.91 32.09 -1.04
CA ARG A 134 -12.13 31.86 -2.46
C ARG A 134 -10.83 31.60 -3.20
N ALA A 135 -9.79 32.39 -2.93
CA ALA A 135 -8.46 32.18 -3.53
C ALA A 135 -7.88 30.78 -3.21
N ALA A 136 -8.11 30.30 -1.98
CA ALA A 136 -7.72 28.94 -1.60
C ALA A 136 -8.55 27.87 -2.34
N ALA A 137 -9.88 28.03 -2.42
CA ALA A 137 -10.74 27.10 -3.16
C ALA A 137 -10.39 27.03 -4.65
N ASP A 138 -10.12 28.19 -5.29
CA ASP A 138 -9.79 28.27 -6.71
C ASP A 138 -8.52 27.46 -7.07
N THR A 139 -7.58 27.35 -6.13
CA THR A 139 -6.31 26.63 -6.29
C THR A 139 -6.34 25.20 -5.73
N TRP A 140 -7.44 24.78 -5.11
CA TRP A 140 -7.59 23.41 -4.63
C TRP A 140 -7.89 22.44 -5.79
N ARG A 141 -7.34 21.23 -5.70
CA ARG A 141 -7.67 20.08 -6.56
C ARG A 141 -7.72 18.82 -5.69
N LEU A 142 -8.44 17.80 -6.14
CA LEU A 142 -8.61 16.53 -5.45
C LEU A 142 -7.23 15.90 -5.17
N PRO A 143 -6.84 15.66 -3.91
CA PRO A 143 -5.55 15.04 -3.63
C PRO A 143 -5.53 13.57 -4.02
N TYR A 144 -4.33 13.00 -4.23
CA TYR A 144 -4.14 11.59 -4.53
C TYR A 144 -3.46 10.86 -3.37
N TRP A 145 -3.74 9.56 -3.24
CA TRP A 145 -3.09 8.67 -2.29
C TRP A 145 -2.00 7.84 -2.98
N ASP A 146 -0.72 8.15 -2.70
CA ASP A 146 0.42 7.42 -3.28
C ASP A 146 0.77 6.17 -2.46
N TRP A 147 -0.12 5.18 -2.50
CA TRP A 147 0.05 3.88 -1.83
C TRP A 147 1.33 3.12 -2.23
N ALA A 148 1.98 3.49 -3.33
CA ALA A 148 3.24 2.91 -3.77
C ALA A 148 4.47 3.52 -3.09
N VAL A 149 4.34 4.70 -2.45
CA VAL A 149 5.43 5.32 -1.66
C VAL A 149 5.09 5.28 -0.18
N ASN A 150 3.82 5.54 0.17
CA ASN A 150 3.31 5.48 1.52
C ASN A 150 2.20 4.42 1.60
N PRO A 151 2.55 3.14 1.87
CA PRO A 151 1.61 2.00 1.88
C PRO A 151 0.74 2.00 3.16
N LYS A 152 0.14 3.15 3.47
CA LYS A 152 -0.70 3.37 4.65
C LYS A 152 -1.92 4.18 4.28
N VAL A 153 -2.97 4.05 5.09
CA VAL A 153 -4.15 4.93 4.96
C VAL A 153 -3.71 6.37 5.27
N PRO A 154 -4.04 7.35 4.40
CA PRO A 154 -3.71 8.76 4.66
C PRO A 154 -4.21 9.24 6.02
N TRP A 155 -3.45 10.08 6.71
CA TRP A 155 -3.82 10.50 8.07
C TRP A 155 -5.17 11.24 8.11
N LEU A 156 -5.49 11.99 7.03
CA LEU A 156 -6.77 12.67 6.85
C LEU A 156 -7.96 11.71 6.73
N ALA A 157 -7.74 10.44 6.47
CA ALA A 157 -8.76 9.38 6.37
C ALA A 157 -8.66 8.34 7.50
N ALA A 158 -7.72 8.52 8.44
CA ALA A 158 -7.39 7.53 9.46
C ALA A 158 -8.25 7.64 10.73
N GLU A 159 -8.69 8.84 11.09
CA GLU A 159 -9.41 9.11 12.34
C GLU A 159 -10.90 9.43 12.11
N PRO A 160 -11.82 9.00 13.00
CA PRO A 160 -13.26 9.23 12.83
C PRO A 160 -13.67 10.70 12.99
N GLU A 161 -12.87 11.49 13.71
CA GLU A 161 -13.11 12.92 13.93
C GLU A 161 -11.88 13.74 13.60
N LEU A 162 -12.10 14.95 13.06
CA LEU A 162 -11.05 15.91 12.75
C LEU A 162 -11.27 17.19 13.55
N GLN A 163 -10.22 17.66 14.22
CA GLN A 163 -10.16 19.03 14.72
C GLN A 163 -9.64 19.95 13.63
N VAL A 164 -10.50 20.80 13.10
CA VAL A 164 -10.15 21.78 12.06
C VAL A 164 -10.19 23.17 12.64
N SER A 165 -9.29 24.06 12.20
CA SER A 165 -9.44 25.47 12.50
C SER A 165 -9.25 26.35 11.29
N LEU A 166 -10.20 27.28 11.13
CA LEU A 166 -10.29 28.22 10.03
C LEU A 166 -10.61 29.61 10.58
N LEU A 167 -9.84 30.61 10.17
CA LEU A 167 -9.96 32.00 10.67
C LEU A 167 -9.93 32.09 12.21
N GLY A 168 -9.08 31.26 12.85
CA GLY A 168 -8.89 31.23 14.30
C GLY A 168 -10.00 30.53 15.09
N LYS A 169 -11.01 29.95 14.42
CA LYS A 169 -12.09 29.20 15.05
C LYS A 169 -11.82 27.71 14.96
N LEU A 170 -11.74 27.04 16.11
CA LEU A 170 -11.62 25.58 16.21
C LEU A 170 -13.01 24.94 16.15
N GLU A 171 -13.11 23.83 15.42
CA GLU A 171 -14.32 23.05 15.22
C GLU A 171 -13.95 21.56 15.11
N THR A 172 -14.78 20.70 15.71
CA THR A 172 -14.67 19.25 15.55
C THR A 172 -15.67 18.80 14.49
N LEU A 173 -15.19 18.05 13.50
CA LEU A 173 -15.98 17.49 12.41
C LEU A 173 -15.95 15.96 12.47
N GLN A 174 -17.09 15.31 12.25
CA GLN A 174 -17.08 13.91 11.82
C GLN A 174 -16.35 13.83 10.48
N ASN A 175 -15.36 12.95 10.38
CA ASN A 175 -14.46 12.92 9.25
C ASN A 175 -15.11 12.24 8.03
N PRO A 176 -15.43 12.98 6.96
CA PRO A 176 -16.07 12.41 5.80
C PRO A 176 -15.12 11.58 4.91
N LEU A 177 -13.81 11.57 5.19
CA LEU A 177 -12.83 10.68 4.54
C LEU A 177 -12.65 9.35 5.28
N TYR A 178 -13.03 9.29 6.56
CA TYR A 178 -12.91 8.07 7.36
C TYR A 178 -13.90 6.99 6.91
N GLN A 179 -15.14 7.39 6.69
CA GLN A 179 -16.24 6.48 6.34
C GLN A 179 -17.39 7.29 5.73
N PHE A 180 -18.03 6.78 4.68
CA PHE A 180 -19.31 7.34 4.22
C PHE A 180 -20.45 6.74 5.05
N ARG A 181 -21.40 7.58 5.45
CA ARG A 181 -22.61 7.19 6.18
C ARG A 181 -23.84 7.78 5.48
N MET A 182 -24.88 6.96 5.35
CA MET A 182 -26.16 7.36 4.77
C MET A 182 -26.75 8.57 5.51
N PRO A 183 -27.03 9.69 4.82
CA PRO A 183 -27.37 10.94 5.47
C PRO A 183 -28.80 10.98 6.03
N ASP A 184 -29.69 10.08 5.57
CA ASP A 184 -31.06 9.97 6.06
C ASP A 184 -31.24 8.91 7.17
N GLY A 185 -30.14 8.26 7.57
CA GLY A 185 -30.13 7.22 8.59
C GLY A 185 -30.85 5.92 8.20
N LYS A 186 -31.22 5.75 6.92
CA LYS A 186 -31.79 4.51 6.40
C LYS A 186 -30.71 3.62 5.81
N ALA A 187 -30.94 2.32 5.89
CA ALA A 187 -30.06 1.33 5.27
C ALA A 187 -30.00 1.53 3.74
N MET A 188 -28.88 1.18 3.13
CA MET A 188 -28.64 1.41 1.69
C MET A 188 -29.69 0.71 0.79
N GLU A 189 -30.33 -0.36 1.26
CA GLU A 189 -31.43 -1.05 0.55
C GLU A 189 -32.64 -0.14 0.30
N ALA A 190 -32.89 0.85 1.17
CA ALA A 190 -33.95 1.83 0.98
C ALA A 190 -33.75 2.67 -0.29
N HIS A 191 -32.51 2.67 -0.82
CA HIS A 191 -32.08 3.41 -2.00
C HIS A 191 -31.59 2.48 -3.12
N GLY A 192 -31.91 1.18 -3.04
CA GLY A 192 -31.70 0.21 -4.13
C GLY A 192 -30.37 -0.53 -4.12
N VAL A 193 -29.54 -0.38 -3.08
CA VAL A 193 -28.33 -1.21 -2.93
C VAL A 193 -28.73 -2.61 -2.48
N GLY A 194 -28.24 -3.62 -3.18
CA GLY A 194 -28.55 -5.02 -2.92
C GLY A 194 -27.42 -5.78 -2.26
N ASP A 195 -27.66 -7.06 -2.01
CA ASP A 195 -26.68 -7.97 -1.45
C ASP A 195 -25.89 -8.68 -2.55
N VAL A 196 -24.62 -8.93 -2.27
CA VAL A 196 -23.70 -9.63 -3.16
C VAL A 196 -23.43 -11.02 -2.58
N LYS A 197 -23.70 -12.06 -3.35
CA LYS A 197 -23.36 -13.42 -2.94
C LYS A 197 -21.87 -13.68 -3.16
N ALA A 198 -21.19 -14.24 -2.17
CA ALA A 198 -19.94 -14.97 -2.34
C ALA A 198 -20.21 -16.48 -2.58
N MET A 199 -19.18 -17.29 -2.85
CA MET A 199 -19.22 -18.74 -3.15
C MET A 199 -20.49 -19.49 -2.74
N GLY A 200 -21.06 -20.30 -3.65
CA GLY A 200 -22.06 -21.35 -3.36
C GLY A 200 -23.16 -20.98 -2.36
N GLU A 201 -24.12 -20.13 -2.77
CA GLU A 201 -25.37 -19.69 -2.09
C GLU A 201 -25.36 -19.28 -0.59
N GLU A 202 -24.49 -19.79 0.28
CA GLU A 202 -24.53 -19.62 1.74
C GLU A 202 -23.89 -18.29 2.21
N THR A 203 -22.83 -17.81 1.55
CA THR A 203 -22.16 -16.57 1.98
C THR A 203 -22.71 -15.36 1.23
N VAL A 204 -23.29 -14.41 1.97
CA VAL A 204 -23.94 -13.22 1.42
C VAL A 204 -23.42 -11.97 2.13
N TYR A 205 -22.74 -11.09 1.38
CA TYR A 205 -22.40 -9.76 1.86
C TYR A 205 -23.63 -8.86 1.75
N SER A 206 -24.20 -8.54 2.90
CA SER A 206 -25.48 -7.83 2.97
C SER A 206 -25.31 -6.31 2.93
N TYR A 207 -24.75 -5.78 1.83
CA TYR A 207 -24.50 -4.33 1.70
C TYR A 207 -25.79 -3.50 1.80
N GLY A 208 -26.94 -4.06 1.41
CA GLY A 208 -28.23 -3.39 1.57
C GLY A 208 -28.54 -3.01 3.02
N LYS A 209 -28.08 -3.80 3.99
CA LYS A 209 -28.29 -3.54 5.44
C LYS A 209 -27.36 -2.47 6.00
N CYS A 210 -26.28 -2.13 5.31
CA CYS A 210 -25.29 -1.17 5.79
C CYS A 210 -25.89 0.24 5.87
N LEU A 211 -25.50 0.99 6.89
CA LEU A 211 -25.68 2.43 7.03
C LEU A 211 -24.40 3.20 6.70
N ALA A 212 -23.25 2.53 6.74
CA ALA A 212 -21.95 3.13 6.48
C ALA A 212 -20.97 2.11 5.89
N THR A 213 -19.90 2.60 5.27
CA THR A 213 -18.92 1.77 4.57
C THR A 213 -17.95 1.07 5.51
N SER A 214 -17.37 -0.05 5.08
CA SER A 214 -16.40 -0.83 5.86
C SER A 214 -15.09 -1.04 5.12
N ARG A 215 -13.97 -1.04 5.87
CA ARG A 215 -12.61 -1.39 5.43
C ARG A 215 -12.06 -2.52 6.28
N CYS A 216 -11.65 -3.60 5.64
CA CYS A 216 -11.07 -4.80 6.23
C CYS A 216 -11.81 -5.35 7.47
N PRO A 217 -13.15 -5.56 7.42
CA PRO A 217 -13.86 -6.17 8.55
C PRO A 217 -13.33 -7.60 8.82
N THR A 218 -13.34 -8.04 10.07
CA THR A 218 -13.12 -9.46 10.39
C THR A 218 -14.31 -10.31 9.97
N GLU A 219 -14.18 -11.64 9.95
CA GLU A 219 -15.29 -12.54 9.62
C GLU A 219 -16.50 -12.34 10.56
N GLU A 220 -16.26 -12.09 11.85
CA GLU A 220 -17.33 -11.81 12.82
C GLU A 220 -17.98 -10.45 12.58
N GLN A 221 -17.17 -9.44 12.25
CA GLN A 221 -17.67 -8.11 11.95
C GLN A 221 -18.47 -8.08 10.64
N ALA A 222 -18.10 -8.91 9.67
CA ALA A 222 -18.74 -8.99 8.35
C ALA A 222 -20.07 -9.77 8.34
N GLN A 223 -20.50 -10.33 9.48
CA GLN A 223 -21.79 -11.01 9.57
C GLN A 223 -22.95 -10.04 9.32
N ALA A 224 -23.90 -10.44 8.47
CA ALA A 224 -24.96 -9.58 7.94
C ALA A 224 -25.79 -8.82 9.00
N ASP A 225 -26.04 -9.44 10.15
CA ASP A 225 -26.83 -8.88 11.25
C ASP A 225 -25.97 -8.30 12.38
N SER A 226 -24.64 -8.28 12.21
CA SER A 226 -23.74 -7.70 13.20
C SER A 226 -23.92 -6.19 13.24
N LYS A 227 -23.76 -5.61 14.44
CA LYS A 227 -23.80 -4.16 14.61
C LYS A 227 -22.68 -3.49 13.81
N ASP A 228 -21.51 -4.11 13.74
CA ASP A 228 -20.33 -3.57 13.06
C ASP A 228 -20.52 -3.53 11.54
N TRP A 229 -21.17 -4.54 10.96
CA TRP A 229 -21.54 -4.55 9.54
C TRP A 229 -22.54 -3.46 9.20
N ILE A 230 -23.61 -3.35 10.01
CA ILE A 230 -24.68 -2.37 9.80
C ILE A 230 -24.13 -0.94 9.99
N GLN A 231 -23.31 -0.71 11.01
CA GLN A 231 -22.77 0.63 11.31
C GLN A 231 -21.50 0.97 10.51
N GLY A 232 -20.94 0.00 9.80
CA GLY A 232 -19.66 0.05 9.13
C GLY A 232 -18.47 0.03 10.09
N VAL A 233 -17.37 -0.63 9.71
CA VAL A 233 -16.13 -0.73 10.50
C VAL A 233 -14.91 -0.37 9.67
N VAL A 234 -13.94 0.35 10.25
CA VAL A 234 -12.71 0.78 9.56
C VAL A 234 -11.51 0.23 10.31
N ASN A 235 -10.89 -0.81 9.76
CA ASN A 235 -9.71 -1.46 10.32
C ASN A 235 -8.45 -1.06 9.53
N ASN A 236 -7.88 0.12 9.79
CA ASN A 236 -6.71 0.63 9.06
C ASN A 236 -5.48 -0.29 9.18
N GLU A 237 -5.28 -0.95 10.33
CA GLU A 237 -4.19 -1.93 10.50
C GLU A 237 -4.30 -3.10 9.52
N GLY A 238 -5.53 -3.53 9.19
CA GLY A 238 -5.77 -4.55 8.17
C GLY A 238 -5.36 -4.06 6.77
N VAL A 239 -5.68 -2.81 6.46
CA VAL A 239 -5.26 -2.17 5.20
C VAL A 239 -3.74 -2.11 5.10
N GLU A 240 -3.09 -1.57 6.13
CA GLU A 240 -1.63 -1.45 6.18
C GLU A 240 -0.96 -2.81 6.05
N LYS A 241 -1.44 -3.82 6.80
CA LYS A 241 -0.95 -5.20 6.70
C LYS A 241 -0.95 -5.67 5.24
N PHE A 242 -2.05 -5.51 4.52
CA PHE A 242 -2.13 -5.96 3.13
C PHE A 242 -1.19 -5.21 2.19
N MET A 243 -0.96 -3.92 2.42
CA MET A 243 -0.09 -3.10 1.57
C MET A 243 1.41 -3.34 1.80
N VAL A 244 1.78 -3.92 2.95
CA VAL A 244 3.17 -4.07 3.40
C VAL A 244 3.66 -5.51 3.55
N LEU A 245 2.86 -6.50 3.18
CA LEU A 245 3.18 -7.94 3.34
C LEU A 245 4.47 -8.41 2.62
N HIS A 246 5.22 -7.51 1.95
CA HIS A 246 6.54 -7.76 1.41
C HIS A 246 7.59 -6.85 2.06
N SER A 247 8.45 -7.42 2.91
CA SER A 247 9.64 -6.75 3.44
C SER A 247 10.78 -6.75 2.41
N ALA A 248 11.39 -5.59 2.16
CA ALA A 248 12.54 -5.45 1.27
C ALA A 248 13.87 -5.82 1.95
N VAL A 249 14.92 -5.97 1.15
CA VAL A 249 16.26 -6.48 1.52
C VAL A 249 17.03 -5.51 2.40
N ASP A 250 16.77 -4.21 2.26
CA ASP A 250 17.43 -3.16 3.04
C ASP A 250 16.65 -2.79 4.32
N GLY A 251 15.62 -3.57 4.66
CA GLY A 251 14.75 -3.32 5.81
C GLY A 251 13.76 -2.18 5.64
N LYS A 252 13.72 -1.51 4.48
CA LYS A 252 12.71 -0.48 4.20
C LYS A 252 11.44 -1.10 3.65
N ASN A 253 10.30 -0.58 4.08
CA ASN A 253 9.00 -1.01 3.62
C ASN A 253 8.57 -0.13 2.44
N TYR A 254 9.00 -0.49 1.23
CA TYR A 254 8.64 0.22 0.00
C TYR A 254 7.18 -0.02 -0.42
N GLY A 255 6.44 -0.88 0.28
CA GLY A 255 5.09 -1.31 -0.09
C GLY A 255 5.10 -2.31 -1.24
N ALA A 256 4.11 -3.21 -1.27
CA ALA A 256 3.97 -4.28 -2.27
C ALA A 256 3.83 -3.80 -3.73
N ALA A 257 3.68 -2.48 -3.92
CA ALA A 257 3.24 -1.89 -5.16
C ALA A 257 4.27 -0.97 -5.83
N ALA A 258 5.34 -0.58 -5.13
CA ALA A 258 6.37 0.31 -5.67
C ALA A 258 7.00 -0.26 -6.95
N GLU A 259 7.52 -1.48 -6.87
CA GLU A 259 8.17 -2.12 -8.01
C GLU A 259 7.17 -2.40 -9.15
N LEU A 260 5.89 -2.69 -8.84
CA LEU A 260 4.83 -2.82 -9.85
C LEU A 260 4.65 -1.53 -10.65
N VAL A 261 4.53 -0.38 -9.96
CA VAL A 261 4.42 0.94 -10.59
C VAL A 261 5.68 1.29 -11.37
N TYR A 262 6.86 0.95 -10.85
CA TYR A 262 8.11 1.16 -11.56
C TYR A 262 8.15 0.42 -12.90
N ARG A 263 7.80 -0.88 -12.91
CA ARG A 263 7.77 -1.70 -14.13
C ARG A 263 6.75 -1.16 -15.13
N LEU A 264 5.55 -0.81 -14.66
CA LEU A 264 4.49 -0.22 -15.49
C LEU A 264 4.94 1.04 -16.23
N LEU A 265 5.74 1.89 -15.58
CA LEU A 265 6.18 3.18 -16.14
C LEU A 265 7.50 3.12 -16.92
N THR A 266 8.29 2.05 -16.77
CA THR A 266 9.62 1.93 -17.39
C THR A 266 9.69 0.90 -18.51
N TYR A 267 8.79 -0.09 -18.53
CA TYR A 267 8.76 -1.10 -19.58
C TYR A 267 8.22 -0.53 -20.89
N PRO A 268 8.76 -0.96 -22.04
CA PRO A 268 8.35 -0.47 -23.35
C PRO A 268 7.05 -1.13 -23.84
N ILE A 269 5.94 -0.90 -23.14
CA ILE A 269 4.62 -1.47 -23.45
C ILE A 269 3.74 -0.50 -24.25
N ASP A 270 2.76 -1.03 -24.98
CA ASP A 270 1.76 -0.27 -25.73
C ASP A 270 0.50 0.03 -24.88
N TYR A 271 -0.38 0.89 -25.40
CA TYR A 271 -1.56 1.36 -24.64
C TYR A 271 -2.45 0.20 -24.21
N GLN A 272 -2.71 -0.77 -25.09
CA GLN A 272 -3.59 -1.90 -24.77
C GLN A 272 -3.06 -2.77 -23.63
N GLU A 273 -1.74 -2.92 -23.54
CA GLU A 273 -1.07 -3.68 -22.48
C GLU A 273 -1.08 -2.88 -21.18
N PHE A 274 -0.83 -1.57 -21.26
CA PHE A 274 -0.89 -0.67 -20.11
C PHE A 274 -2.30 -0.59 -19.51
N ALA A 275 -3.33 -0.42 -20.34
CA ALA A 275 -4.63 0.10 -19.92
C ALA A 275 -5.53 -0.94 -19.23
N THR A 276 -5.32 -2.23 -19.46
CA THR A 276 -6.26 -3.25 -19.02
C THR A 276 -5.63 -4.60 -18.73
N THR A 277 -6.29 -5.35 -17.84
CA THR A 277 -6.02 -6.77 -17.57
C THR A 277 -6.41 -7.69 -18.75
N ALA A 278 -7.27 -7.25 -19.67
CA ALA A 278 -7.80 -8.11 -20.73
C ALA A 278 -6.78 -8.42 -21.84
N VAL A 279 -6.66 -9.71 -22.17
CA VAL A 279 -5.75 -10.21 -23.21
C VAL A 279 -6.42 -10.28 -24.58
N ASP A 280 -5.74 -9.81 -25.63
CA ASP A 280 -6.11 -10.11 -27.02
C ASP A 280 -5.64 -11.53 -27.42
N LYS A 281 -6.45 -12.26 -28.21
CA LYS A 281 -6.45 -13.73 -28.38
C LYS A 281 -5.20 -14.35 -29.06
N THR A 282 -4.11 -13.62 -29.21
CA THR A 282 -2.83 -14.12 -29.75
C THR A 282 -1.78 -14.17 -28.64
N GLU A 283 -1.11 -15.31 -28.46
CA GLU A 283 -0.12 -15.59 -27.39
C GLU A 283 0.65 -14.33 -26.94
N PRO A 284 0.25 -13.69 -25.83
CA PRO A 284 0.85 -12.43 -25.44
C PRO A 284 2.26 -12.68 -24.90
N LYS A 285 3.16 -11.74 -25.23
CA LYS A 285 4.49 -11.63 -24.63
C LYS A 285 4.39 -11.56 -23.10
N ILE A 286 5.44 -11.95 -22.39
CA ILE A 286 5.50 -11.81 -20.93
C ILE A 286 5.51 -10.33 -20.54
N SER A 287 6.22 -9.50 -21.30
CA SER A 287 6.25 -8.06 -21.09
C SER A 287 4.87 -7.39 -21.20
N ALA A 288 3.92 -8.02 -21.90
CA ALA A 288 2.53 -7.56 -22.06
C ALA A 288 1.63 -7.89 -20.86
N ASP A 289 2.10 -8.65 -19.87
CA ASP A 289 1.30 -9.01 -18.69
C ASP A 289 1.28 -7.89 -17.62
N VAL A 290 2.11 -6.83 -17.78
CA VAL A 290 2.15 -5.64 -16.92
C VAL A 290 1.06 -4.66 -17.32
N ASN A 291 0.12 -4.38 -16.41
CA ASN A 291 -0.98 -3.45 -16.67
C ASN A 291 -1.40 -2.68 -15.41
N ILE A 292 -1.96 -1.48 -15.59
CA ILE A 292 -2.38 -0.60 -14.49
C ILE A 292 -3.60 -1.14 -13.74
N GLU A 293 -4.49 -1.84 -14.46
CA GLU A 293 -5.77 -2.30 -13.91
C GLU A 293 -5.58 -3.41 -12.87
N PHE A 294 -4.62 -4.33 -13.07
CA PHE A 294 -4.25 -5.34 -12.07
C PHE A 294 -3.74 -4.68 -10.78
N ILE A 295 -2.86 -3.68 -10.89
CA ILE A 295 -2.33 -2.98 -9.72
C ILE A 295 -3.49 -2.29 -8.99
N HIS A 296 -4.38 -1.61 -9.73
CA HIS A 296 -5.62 -1.04 -9.19
C HIS A 296 -6.48 -2.08 -8.46
N ASN A 297 -6.69 -3.26 -9.05
CA ASN A 297 -7.49 -4.33 -8.45
C ASN A 297 -6.93 -4.79 -7.10
N ASN A 298 -5.61 -4.95 -7.00
CA ASN A 298 -4.98 -5.31 -5.73
C ASN A 298 -5.15 -4.23 -4.67
N ILE A 299 -5.10 -2.95 -5.02
CA ILE A 299 -5.34 -1.86 -4.05
C ILE A 299 -6.79 -1.87 -3.54
N HIS A 300 -7.78 -2.18 -4.39
CA HIS A 300 -9.17 -2.40 -3.95
C HIS A 300 -9.27 -3.52 -2.91
N TRP A 301 -8.60 -4.65 -3.17
CA TRP A 301 -8.51 -5.74 -2.20
C TRP A 301 -7.79 -5.34 -0.92
N TRP A 302 -6.61 -4.73 -1.00
CA TRP A 302 -5.84 -4.38 0.19
C TRP A 302 -6.55 -3.30 1.04
N ALA A 303 -7.29 -2.39 0.43
CA ALA A 303 -8.06 -1.36 1.12
C ALA A 303 -9.40 -1.88 1.68
N GLY A 304 -10.03 -2.84 1.00
CA GLY A 304 -11.33 -3.39 1.40
C GLY A 304 -11.23 -4.62 2.30
N GLY A 305 -10.19 -5.44 2.12
CA GLY A 305 -10.12 -6.79 2.66
C GLY A 305 -11.34 -7.63 2.28
N ASP A 306 -11.58 -8.67 3.06
CA ASP A 306 -12.71 -9.55 2.82
C ASP A 306 -14.04 -8.88 3.17
N GLY A 307 -14.92 -8.71 2.18
CA GLY A 307 -16.23 -8.09 2.37
C GLY A 307 -16.26 -6.58 2.65
N GLY A 308 -15.12 -5.89 2.79
CA GLY A 308 -15.16 -4.42 2.84
C GLY A 308 -15.61 -3.82 1.51
N HIS A 309 -16.11 -2.59 1.54
CA HIS A 309 -16.75 -1.98 0.37
C HIS A 309 -15.75 -1.83 -0.79
N MET A 310 -14.52 -1.38 -0.50
CA MET A 310 -13.45 -1.22 -1.50
C MET A 310 -13.12 -2.51 -2.25
N SER A 311 -13.37 -3.71 -1.70
CA SER A 311 -13.07 -4.95 -2.43
C SER A 311 -14.17 -5.37 -3.41
N GLN A 312 -15.32 -4.70 -3.42
CA GLN A 312 -16.44 -5.08 -4.28
C GLN A 312 -16.79 -4.00 -5.30
N ILE A 313 -16.63 -4.29 -6.60
CA ILE A 313 -16.98 -3.38 -7.70
C ILE A 313 -18.31 -2.64 -7.48
N PRO A 314 -19.43 -3.32 -7.11
CA PRO A 314 -20.72 -2.65 -7.07
C PRO A 314 -20.84 -1.57 -5.98
N VAL A 315 -19.98 -1.59 -4.95
CA VAL A 315 -20.11 -0.72 -3.77
C VAL A 315 -18.80 0.00 -3.38
N ALA A 316 -17.68 -0.26 -4.05
CA ALA A 316 -16.36 0.31 -3.72
C ALA A 316 -16.36 1.85 -3.68
N THR A 317 -17.08 2.49 -4.59
CA THR A 317 -17.17 3.95 -4.71
C THR A 317 -17.83 4.65 -3.54
N PHE A 318 -18.61 3.93 -2.74
CA PHE A 318 -19.19 4.52 -1.54
C PHE A 318 -18.11 4.83 -0.51
N ASP A 319 -16.97 4.11 -0.50
CA ASP A 319 -15.89 4.41 0.43
C ASP A 319 -15.11 5.66 -0.03
N PRO A 320 -14.95 6.71 0.81
CA PRO A 320 -14.23 7.92 0.44
C PRO A 320 -12.79 7.73 -0.06
N ILE A 321 -12.07 6.66 0.34
CA ILE A 321 -10.70 6.42 -0.15
C ILE A 321 -10.65 5.95 -1.62
N PHE A 322 -11.78 5.51 -2.19
CA PHE A 322 -11.91 5.20 -3.61
C PHE A 322 -11.40 6.36 -4.47
N TRP A 323 -11.83 7.58 -4.15
CA TRP A 323 -11.56 8.78 -4.93
C TRP A 323 -10.08 9.16 -4.87
N LEU A 324 -9.43 8.96 -3.71
CA LEU A 324 -8.00 9.20 -3.55
C LEU A 324 -7.15 8.15 -4.28
N HIS A 325 -7.59 6.89 -4.25
CA HIS A 325 -6.99 5.79 -5.00
C HIS A 325 -7.06 6.04 -6.50
N HIS A 326 -8.25 6.32 -7.04
CA HIS A 326 -8.45 6.60 -8.47
C HIS A 326 -7.76 7.88 -8.92
N CYS A 327 -7.62 8.88 -8.05
CA CYS A 327 -6.82 10.07 -8.33
C CYS A 327 -5.32 9.72 -8.56
N ASN A 328 -4.79 8.71 -7.85
CA ASN A 328 -3.44 8.19 -8.09
C ASN A 328 -3.37 7.32 -9.35
N ILE A 329 -4.41 6.56 -9.69
CA ILE A 329 -4.50 5.84 -10.96
C ILE A 329 -4.45 6.82 -12.15
N ASP A 330 -5.22 7.91 -12.07
CA ASP A 330 -5.19 8.97 -13.09
C ASP A 330 -3.82 9.66 -13.17
N ARG A 331 -3.14 9.84 -12.03
CA ARG A 331 -1.75 10.35 -11.97
C ARG A 331 -0.77 9.43 -12.69
N ILE A 332 -0.83 8.13 -12.42
CA ILE A 332 0.02 7.12 -13.08
C ILE A 332 -0.26 7.11 -14.59
N PHE A 333 -1.53 7.19 -14.99
CA PHE A 333 -1.91 7.30 -16.40
C PHE A 333 -1.34 8.57 -17.04
N ALA A 334 -1.45 9.73 -16.38
CA ALA A 334 -0.86 10.97 -16.87
C ALA A 334 0.67 10.87 -17.05
N MET A 335 1.39 10.26 -16.09
CA MET A 335 2.83 10.00 -16.23
C MET A 335 3.12 9.08 -17.42
N TRP A 336 2.35 8.00 -17.60
CA TRP A 336 2.53 7.10 -18.74
C TRP A 336 2.29 7.79 -20.09
N GLN A 337 1.24 8.63 -20.20
CA GLN A 337 0.96 9.42 -21.40
C GLN A 337 2.11 10.38 -21.75
N GLU A 338 2.75 10.94 -20.73
CA GLU A 338 3.89 11.86 -20.87
C GLU A 338 5.17 11.16 -21.33
N LEU A 339 5.39 9.93 -20.88
CA LEU A 339 6.49 9.07 -21.32
C LEU A 339 6.24 8.49 -22.73
N ASN A 340 4.98 8.24 -23.08
CA ASN A 340 4.54 7.58 -24.31
C ASN A 340 3.53 8.43 -25.12
N PRO A 341 3.88 9.66 -25.53
CA PRO A 341 2.95 10.61 -26.17
C PRO A 341 2.38 10.13 -27.52
N ASP A 342 3.08 9.22 -28.18
CA ASP A 342 2.77 8.62 -29.47
C ASP A 342 1.99 7.30 -29.35
N LYS A 343 1.87 6.74 -28.13
CA LYS A 343 1.16 5.48 -27.90
C LYS A 343 -0.28 5.74 -27.44
N PHE A 344 -1.21 5.48 -28.35
CA PHE A 344 -2.65 5.53 -28.06
C PHE A 344 -3.38 4.56 -28.97
N PHE A 345 -4.47 3.98 -28.49
CA PHE A 345 -5.25 3.04 -29.27
C PHE A 345 -6.01 3.75 -30.39
N THR A 346 -6.14 3.11 -31.56
CA THR A 346 -7.00 3.57 -32.65
C THR A 346 -8.32 2.81 -32.65
N GLU A 347 -8.22 1.50 -32.48
CA GLU A 347 -9.30 0.57 -32.28
C GLU A 347 -8.92 -0.31 -31.11
N GLY A 348 -9.81 -0.38 -30.13
CA GLY A 348 -9.75 -1.37 -29.09
C GLY A 348 -10.73 -2.46 -29.42
N TYR A 349 -10.23 -3.69 -29.42
CA TYR A 349 -11.13 -4.82 -29.30
C TYR A 349 -11.80 -4.68 -27.93
N GLN A 350 -13.12 -4.49 -27.91
CA GLN A 350 -13.91 -4.50 -26.65
C GLN A 350 -13.70 -5.82 -25.89
N GLY A 351 -13.14 -6.83 -26.56
CA GLY A 351 -12.98 -8.13 -25.98
C GLY A 351 -14.29 -8.87 -26.02
N ASP A 352 -14.33 -9.86 -25.16
CA ASP A 352 -15.57 -10.45 -24.72
C ASP A 352 -16.31 -9.51 -23.73
N PHE A 353 -15.79 -8.34 -23.32
CA PHE A 353 -16.49 -7.43 -22.38
C PHE A 353 -17.59 -6.57 -23.01
N ASP A 354 -18.66 -7.22 -23.44
CA ASP A 354 -19.85 -6.56 -24.01
C ASP A 354 -20.70 -5.79 -22.97
N GLN A 355 -20.42 -4.50 -22.73
CA GLN A 355 -21.25 -3.63 -21.88
C GLN A 355 -22.39 -2.99 -22.67
N LYS A 356 -23.31 -3.80 -23.21
CA LYS A 356 -24.48 -3.33 -23.99
C LYS A 356 -25.31 -2.25 -23.30
N VAL A 357 -25.28 -2.19 -21.97
CA VAL A 357 -26.07 -1.26 -21.15
C VAL A 357 -25.67 0.21 -21.35
N ILE A 358 -24.36 0.46 -21.47
CA ILE A 358 -23.84 1.77 -21.85
C ILE A 358 -23.73 1.89 -23.37
N GLY A 359 -24.30 0.94 -24.13
CA GLY A 359 -24.35 0.98 -25.59
C GLY A 359 -22.98 0.94 -26.23
N LEU A 360 -21.99 0.29 -25.61
CA LEU A 360 -20.66 0.21 -26.22
C LEU A 360 -20.74 -0.49 -27.58
N PRO A 361 -20.12 0.09 -28.64
CA PRO A 361 -19.98 -0.57 -29.92
C PRO A 361 -19.01 -1.76 -29.80
N GLN A 362 -19.17 -2.76 -30.68
CA GLN A 362 -18.31 -3.96 -30.74
C GLN A 362 -16.81 -3.65 -30.82
N THR A 363 -16.46 -2.53 -31.44
CA THR A 363 -15.10 -1.99 -31.47
C THR A 363 -15.13 -0.66 -30.74
N VAL A 364 -14.39 -0.55 -29.65
CA VAL A 364 -14.21 0.73 -28.96
C VAL A 364 -13.15 1.56 -29.69
N THR A 365 -13.34 2.87 -29.74
CA THR A 365 -12.41 3.80 -30.37
C THR A 365 -12.16 4.96 -29.41
N PRO A 366 -11.15 5.80 -29.64
CA PRO A 366 -10.96 7.03 -28.88
C PRO A 366 -12.18 7.94 -28.80
N THR A 367 -13.07 7.88 -29.79
CA THR A 367 -14.30 8.69 -29.88
C THR A 367 -15.53 8.02 -29.26
N THR A 368 -15.39 6.79 -28.75
CA THR A 368 -16.47 6.10 -28.07
C THR A 368 -16.92 6.92 -26.84
N PRO A 369 -18.23 7.19 -26.69
CA PRO A 369 -18.74 7.96 -25.56
C PRO A 369 -18.39 7.34 -24.21
N LEU A 370 -17.84 8.15 -23.31
CA LEU A 370 -17.60 7.81 -21.90
C LEU A 370 -18.85 8.15 -21.09
N ARG A 371 -19.89 7.34 -21.23
CA ARG A 371 -21.16 7.53 -20.51
C ARG A 371 -20.99 7.32 -19.01
N PRO A 372 -21.74 8.05 -18.16
CA PRO A 372 -22.79 9.03 -18.50
C PRO A 372 -22.27 10.48 -18.50
N PHE A 373 -20.99 10.71 -18.75
CA PHE A 373 -20.36 12.00 -18.47
C PHE A 373 -20.59 13.02 -19.59
N HIS A 374 -21.52 13.95 -19.38
CA HIS A 374 -21.77 15.06 -20.30
C HIS A 374 -20.79 16.22 -20.09
N LYS A 375 -20.25 16.77 -21.18
CA LYS A 375 -19.32 17.92 -21.16
C LYS A 375 -19.99 19.27 -21.27
N ASP A 376 -21.28 19.30 -21.62
CA ASP A 376 -22.07 20.52 -21.81
C ASP A 376 -23.54 20.32 -21.48
N THR A 377 -24.31 21.42 -21.55
CA THR A 377 -25.76 21.41 -21.27
C THR A 377 -26.60 20.85 -22.42
N GLU A 378 -26.00 20.55 -23.56
CA GLU A 378 -26.69 19.93 -24.71
C GLU A 378 -26.73 18.40 -24.59
N GLY A 379 -25.96 17.83 -23.65
CA GLY A 379 -25.89 16.38 -23.43
C GLY A 379 -24.85 15.69 -24.31
N ASN A 380 -23.82 16.41 -24.77
CA ASN A 380 -22.71 15.77 -25.48
C ASN A 380 -21.80 15.04 -24.47
N TYR A 381 -21.41 13.81 -24.79
CA TYR A 381 -20.51 13.03 -23.94
C TYR A 381 -19.04 13.42 -24.10
N TRP A 382 -18.27 13.19 -23.04
CA TRP A 382 -16.81 13.05 -23.13
C TRP A 382 -16.42 11.78 -23.92
N ASN A 383 -15.24 11.78 -24.51
CA ASN A 383 -14.59 10.59 -25.07
C ASN A 383 -13.09 10.53 -24.70
N SER A 384 -12.42 9.42 -24.97
CA SER A 384 -11.01 9.20 -24.60
C SER A 384 -10.04 10.17 -25.29
N GLU A 385 -10.36 10.62 -26.51
CA GLU A 385 -9.55 11.62 -27.24
C GLU A 385 -9.59 12.99 -26.54
N GLU A 386 -10.78 13.41 -26.11
CA GLU A 386 -11.02 14.71 -25.49
C GLU A 386 -10.48 14.81 -24.05
N VAL A 387 -10.51 13.72 -23.28
CA VAL A 387 -9.96 13.69 -21.91
C VAL A 387 -8.46 13.35 -21.88
N ARG A 388 -7.83 13.16 -23.04
CA ARG A 388 -6.41 12.80 -23.13
C ARG A 388 -5.50 13.92 -22.60
N ASP A 389 -5.83 15.18 -22.92
CA ASP A 389 -5.15 16.35 -22.37
C ASP A 389 -5.78 16.75 -21.03
N PHE A 390 -5.34 16.11 -19.96
CA PHE A 390 -5.81 16.39 -18.60
C PHE A 390 -5.58 17.85 -18.16
N ARG A 391 -4.62 18.58 -18.75
CA ARG A 391 -4.39 20.00 -18.43
C ARG A 391 -5.50 20.89 -18.98
N ALA A 392 -6.07 20.54 -20.14
CA ALA A 392 -7.24 21.22 -20.68
C ALA A 392 -8.46 21.10 -19.74
N LEU A 393 -8.50 20.05 -18.93
CA LEU A 393 -9.53 19.78 -17.91
C LEU A 393 -9.30 20.54 -16.59
N GLY A 394 -8.22 21.33 -16.50
CA GLY A 394 -8.00 22.27 -15.40
C GLY A 394 -7.14 21.75 -14.24
N TYR A 395 -6.38 20.67 -14.42
CA TYR A 395 -5.49 20.13 -13.38
C TYR A 395 -4.18 19.55 -13.95
N THR A 396 -3.18 19.36 -13.08
CA THR A 396 -1.93 18.63 -13.37
C THR A 396 -1.42 17.94 -12.09
N TYR A 397 -0.23 17.34 -12.14
CA TYR A 397 0.40 16.67 -11.00
C TYR A 397 1.80 17.25 -10.70
N PRO A 398 2.27 17.24 -9.43
CA PRO A 398 3.61 17.68 -9.05
C PRO A 398 4.73 16.97 -9.81
N ASP A 399 4.57 15.68 -10.14
CA ASP A 399 5.56 14.90 -10.89
C ASP A 399 5.80 15.40 -12.32
N LEU A 400 4.85 16.19 -12.84
CA LEU A 400 4.86 16.72 -14.19
C LEU A 400 5.25 18.20 -14.21
N ASP A 401 5.84 18.69 -13.10
CA ASP A 401 6.33 20.07 -12.94
C ASP A 401 7.83 20.20 -13.33
N PRO A 402 8.26 21.27 -14.05
CA PRO A 402 7.46 22.36 -14.58
C PRO A 402 6.42 21.85 -15.57
N VAL A 403 5.15 22.25 -15.35
CA VAL A 403 4.03 22.00 -16.26
C VAL A 403 4.52 22.32 -17.65
N LYS A 404 4.48 21.38 -18.61
CA LYS A 404 4.79 21.62 -20.03
C LYS A 404 4.34 23.03 -20.43
N PRO A 405 5.19 24.06 -20.40
CA PRO A 405 4.73 25.37 -20.77
C PRO A 405 4.72 25.31 -22.29
N GLY A 406 3.66 25.81 -22.91
CA GLY A 406 3.85 26.48 -24.19
C GLY A 406 4.83 27.62 -23.92
N SER A 407 6.14 27.33 -23.97
CA SER A 407 7.30 28.19 -23.81
C SER A 407 7.13 29.32 -22.79
N GLN A 408 7.91 29.35 -21.70
CA GLN A 408 8.35 30.67 -21.25
C GLN A 408 8.82 31.42 -22.50
N ALA A 409 8.22 32.58 -22.80
CA ALA A 409 8.34 33.21 -24.11
C ALA A 409 9.82 33.24 -24.56
N GLY A 410 10.16 32.43 -25.58
CA GLY A 410 11.52 32.33 -26.13
C GLY A 410 12.33 31.07 -25.79
N VAL A 411 11.86 30.14 -24.95
CA VAL A 411 12.54 28.85 -24.70
C VAL A 411 11.75 27.70 -25.32
N ALA A 412 12.37 26.95 -26.23
CA ALA A 412 11.76 25.76 -26.83
C ALA A 412 11.58 24.64 -25.77
N PHE A 413 10.46 23.93 -25.83
CA PHE A 413 10.23 22.77 -24.96
C PHE A 413 11.19 21.63 -25.36
N ASP A 414 12.02 21.22 -24.41
CA ASP A 414 12.90 20.06 -24.54
C ASP A 414 12.19 18.81 -24.02
N ALA A 415 11.63 18.03 -24.94
CA ALA A 415 10.88 16.81 -24.63
C ALA A 415 11.76 15.73 -24.00
N ASP A 416 13.02 15.62 -24.43
CA ASP A 416 13.94 14.59 -23.94
C ASP A 416 14.39 14.92 -22.51
N ALA A 417 14.74 16.18 -22.23
CA ALA A 417 15.07 16.63 -20.87
C ALA A 417 13.86 16.49 -19.93
N TYR A 418 12.64 16.73 -20.42
CA TYR A 418 11.42 16.52 -19.65
C TYR A 418 11.21 15.04 -19.30
N LYS A 419 11.28 14.13 -20.28
CA LYS A 419 11.19 12.68 -20.04
C LYS A 419 12.29 12.18 -19.09
N THR A 420 13.50 12.70 -19.26
CA THR A 420 14.66 12.37 -18.42
C THR A 420 14.41 12.71 -16.95
N ARG A 421 13.88 13.91 -16.66
CA ARG A 421 13.51 14.31 -15.29
C ARG A 421 12.35 13.49 -14.73
N LEU A 422 11.35 13.17 -15.55
CA LEU A 422 10.24 12.33 -15.14
C LEU A 422 10.72 10.93 -14.77
N PHE A 423 11.59 10.32 -15.58
CA PHE A 423 12.25 9.05 -15.26
C PHE A 423 13.10 9.13 -14.00
N GLU A 424 13.82 10.22 -13.77
CA GLU A 424 14.58 10.43 -12.54
C GLU A 424 13.69 10.37 -11.30
N GLY A 425 12.55 11.07 -11.33
CA GLY A 425 11.57 11.05 -10.24
C GLY A 425 10.98 9.66 -10.01
N ILE A 426 10.55 8.99 -11.08
CA ILE A 426 9.99 7.62 -11.05
C ILE A 426 11.03 6.63 -10.50
N THR A 427 12.26 6.68 -11.00
CA THR A 427 13.35 5.78 -10.60
C THR A 427 13.71 5.94 -9.13
N LYS A 428 13.73 7.17 -8.63
CA LYS A 428 14.00 7.44 -7.20
C LYS A 428 12.87 7.01 -6.28
N LYS A 429 11.61 7.13 -6.73
CA LYS A 429 10.43 6.78 -5.91
C LYS A 429 10.15 5.29 -5.88
N TYR A 430 10.24 4.61 -7.02
CA TYR A 430 9.61 3.31 -7.20
C TYR A 430 10.59 2.17 -7.52
N GLY A 431 11.84 2.47 -7.92
CA GLY A 431 12.81 1.48 -8.39
C GLY A 431 13.46 0.67 -7.27
N VAL A 432 12.72 -0.25 -6.64
CA VAL A 432 13.15 -1.07 -5.51
C VAL A 432 14.29 -2.02 -5.91
N SER A 433 14.10 -2.84 -6.95
CA SER A 433 15.13 -3.79 -7.39
C SER A 433 16.45 -3.09 -7.75
N ARG A 434 16.35 -1.89 -8.35
CA ARG A 434 17.50 -1.04 -8.66
C ARG A 434 18.22 -0.62 -7.39
N LEU A 435 17.47 -0.09 -6.41
CA LEU A 435 18.03 0.41 -5.16
C LEU A 435 18.72 -0.70 -4.37
N GLU A 436 18.09 -1.88 -4.27
CA GLU A 436 18.67 -3.04 -3.60
C GLU A 436 19.97 -3.49 -4.28
N ALA A 437 19.96 -3.67 -5.61
CA ALA A 437 21.14 -4.12 -6.34
C ALA A 437 22.32 -3.13 -6.22
N LEU A 438 22.05 -1.83 -6.31
CA LEU A 438 23.08 -0.79 -6.13
C LEU A 438 23.59 -0.76 -4.69
N THR A 439 22.72 -0.95 -3.69
CA THR A 439 23.11 -1.01 -2.28
C THR A 439 24.03 -2.21 -2.02
N GLN A 440 23.67 -3.39 -2.54
CA GLN A 440 24.52 -4.58 -2.44
C GLN A 440 25.89 -4.38 -3.09
N LEU A 441 25.95 -3.73 -4.26
CA LEU A 441 27.22 -3.38 -4.92
C LEU A 441 28.09 -2.47 -4.03
N GLU A 442 27.52 -1.41 -3.46
CA GLU A 442 28.26 -0.48 -2.60
C GLU A 442 28.74 -1.15 -1.31
N LEU A 443 27.91 -1.98 -0.67
CA LEU A 443 28.29 -2.74 0.52
C LEU A 443 29.45 -3.70 0.23
N ALA A 444 29.33 -4.48 -0.85
CA ALA A 444 30.38 -5.41 -1.28
C ALA A 444 31.71 -4.69 -1.58
N LYS A 445 31.68 -3.53 -2.22
CA LYS A 445 32.87 -2.71 -2.49
C LYS A 445 33.55 -2.17 -1.25
N ASN A 446 32.76 -1.84 -0.23
CA ASN A 446 33.26 -1.33 1.04
C ASN A 446 33.68 -2.45 2.01
N GLY A 447 33.59 -3.72 1.60
CA GLY A 447 33.93 -4.87 2.45
C GLY A 447 32.95 -5.07 3.61
N VAL A 448 31.73 -4.55 3.48
CA VAL A 448 30.66 -4.66 4.49
C VAL A 448 29.64 -5.69 4.00
N GLY A 449 29.33 -6.70 4.81
CA GLY A 449 28.33 -7.73 4.47
C GLY A 449 28.85 -8.83 3.53
N LYS A 450 27.92 -9.52 2.85
CA LYS A 450 28.25 -10.58 1.89
C LYS A 450 28.81 -9.97 0.58
N PRO A 451 29.65 -10.70 -0.18
CA PRO A 451 30.02 -10.30 -1.54
C PRO A 451 28.78 -10.05 -2.42
N LEU A 452 28.96 -9.30 -3.51
CA LEU A 452 27.90 -9.13 -4.50
C LEU A 452 27.38 -10.50 -4.92
N VAL A 453 26.06 -10.68 -4.84
CA VAL A 453 25.44 -11.99 -5.04
C VAL A 453 25.75 -12.53 -6.43
N GLU A 454 26.02 -13.84 -6.52
CA GLU A 454 26.20 -14.47 -7.82
C GLU A 454 24.90 -14.35 -8.65
N GLY A 455 25.04 -14.08 -9.95
CA GLY A 455 23.92 -13.64 -10.79
C GLY A 455 23.79 -12.12 -10.89
N MET A 456 24.55 -11.36 -10.09
CA MET A 456 24.82 -9.94 -10.34
C MET A 456 26.29 -9.73 -10.72
N ARG A 457 26.55 -8.68 -11.51
CA ARG A 457 27.88 -8.26 -11.92
C ARG A 457 27.97 -6.74 -12.00
N GLU A 458 29.09 -6.19 -11.56
CA GLU A 458 29.36 -4.77 -11.78
C GLU A 458 29.45 -4.49 -13.29
N VAL A 459 28.87 -3.37 -13.71
CA VAL A 459 28.98 -2.81 -15.07
C VAL A 459 29.40 -1.36 -14.99
N ASP A 460 29.81 -0.79 -16.12
CA ASP A 460 30.17 0.62 -16.16
C ASP A 460 28.98 1.49 -15.69
N GLY A 461 29.21 2.28 -14.64
CA GLY A 461 28.19 3.14 -14.04
C GLY A 461 27.03 2.42 -13.34
N GLY A 462 27.11 1.13 -13.03
CA GLY A 462 25.98 0.40 -12.43
C GLY A 462 26.23 -1.06 -12.05
N VAL A 463 25.14 -1.82 -11.92
CA VAL A 463 25.14 -3.27 -11.70
C VAL A 463 24.16 -3.90 -12.68
N ALA A 464 24.53 -5.02 -13.29
CA ALA A 464 23.62 -5.84 -14.08
C ALA A 464 23.36 -7.15 -13.35
N GLY A 465 22.17 -7.71 -13.49
CA GLY A 465 21.86 -9.01 -12.91
C GLY A 465 20.60 -9.65 -13.47
N ASN A 466 20.39 -10.91 -13.08
CA ASN A 466 19.17 -11.63 -13.39
C ASN A 466 18.00 -11.06 -12.59
N ASP A 467 16.94 -10.69 -13.29
CA ASP A 467 15.70 -10.16 -12.77
C ASP A 467 14.57 -11.16 -13.07
N PHE A 468 13.70 -11.39 -12.09
CA PHE A 468 12.69 -12.44 -12.13
C PHE A 468 11.29 -11.90 -11.85
N ALA A 469 10.30 -12.47 -12.54
CA ALA A 469 8.90 -12.13 -12.35
C ALA A 469 7.98 -13.34 -12.56
N ILE A 470 6.80 -13.30 -11.93
CA ILE A 470 5.71 -14.25 -12.10
C ILE A 470 4.62 -13.59 -12.94
N SER A 471 4.33 -14.17 -14.11
CA SER A 471 3.14 -13.86 -14.90
C SER A 471 2.02 -14.83 -14.53
N ILE A 472 0.85 -14.30 -14.21
CA ILE A 472 -0.33 -15.08 -13.83
C ILE A 472 -1.44 -14.77 -14.82
N ARG A 473 -1.95 -15.80 -15.49
CA ARG A 473 -3.07 -15.69 -16.44
C ARG A 473 -4.22 -16.57 -16.00
N TYR A 474 -5.42 -16.03 -16.01
CA TYR A 474 -6.60 -16.72 -15.48
C TYR A 474 -7.90 -16.21 -16.11
N SER A 475 -8.97 -17.00 -16.01
CA SER A 475 -10.29 -16.67 -16.53
C SER A 475 -11.02 -15.69 -15.58
N LYS A 476 -11.46 -14.52 -16.08
CA LYS A 476 -12.18 -13.55 -15.23
C LYS A 476 -13.46 -14.11 -14.63
N PHE A 477 -14.21 -14.87 -15.44
CA PHE A 477 -15.52 -15.39 -15.07
C PHE A 477 -15.46 -16.79 -14.44
N ALA A 478 -14.26 -17.22 -14.01
CA ALA A 478 -14.14 -18.33 -13.08
C ALA A 478 -15.08 -18.13 -11.89
N PHE A 479 -15.63 -19.23 -11.37
CA PHE A 479 -16.59 -19.22 -10.27
C PHE A 479 -17.82 -18.32 -10.49
N GLY A 480 -18.26 -18.15 -11.75
CA GLY A 480 -19.45 -17.37 -12.11
C GLY A 480 -19.27 -15.85 -12.01
N GLY A 481 -18.02 -15.37 -12.19
CA GLY A 481 -17.68 -13.95 -12.13
C GLY A 481 -17.57 -13.38 -10.72
N ARG A 482 -17.61 -14.23 -9.69
CA ARG A 482 -17.41 -13.81 -8.30
C ARG A 482 -15.95 -13.41 -8.08
N PRO A 483 -15.68 -12.39 -7.25
CA PRO A 483 -14.32 -11.99 -6.95
C PRO A 483 -13.61 -13.08 -6.15
N PHE A 484 -12.31 -13.22 -6.39
CA PHE A 484 -11.43 -14.18 -5.72
C PHE A 484 -9.99 -13.66 -5.68
N ASN A 485 -9.18 -14.17 -4.75
CA ASN A 485 -7.74 -14.02 -4.77
C ASN A 485 -7.08 -15.30 -5.26
N ILE A 486 -6.03 -15.14 -6.07
CA ILE A 486 -5.01 -16.17 -6.28
C ILE A 486 -3.82 -15.74 -5.41
N GLU A 487 -3.57 -16.48 -4.35
CA GLU A 487 -2.48 -16.23 -3.42
C GLU A 487 -1.34 -17.19 -3.74
N ILE A 488 -0.15 -16.63 -3.97
CA ILE A 488 1.06 -17.39 -4.31
C ILE A 488 1.92 -17.52 -3.07
N TYR A 489 2.42 -18.73 -2.86
CA TYR A 489 3.25 -19.12 -1.73
C TYR A 489 4.48 -19.88 -2.21
N LEU A 490 5.50 -19.95 -1.36
CA LEU A 490 6.72 -20.70 -1.56
C LEU A 490 6.89 -21.68 -0.41
N GLU A 491 6.87 -22.98 -0.72
CA GLU A 491 7.01 -24.04 0.28
C GLU A 491 8.32 -23.89 1.07
N PRO A 492 8.40 -24.30 2.34
CA PRO A 492 9.65 -24.35 3.10
C PRO A 492 10.67 -25.35 2.52
N ALA A 493 11.95 -25.04 2.64
CA ALA A 493 13.04 -25.83 2.03
C ALA A 493 13.33 -27.13 2.79
N ASP A 494 12.90 -27.22 4.04
CA ASP A 494 13.00 -28.41 4.89
C ASP A 494 11.98 -29.50 4.52
N GLY A 495 11.03 -29.20 3.61
CA GLY A 495 9.99 -30.13 3.20
C GLY A 495 8.90 -30.34 4.24
N SER A 496 8.67 -29.37 5.14
CA SER A 496 7.59 -29.42 6.13
C SER A 496 6.19 -29.51 5.51
N GLY A 497 6.06 -29.15 4.23
CA GLY A 497 4.82 -29.18 3.47
C GLY A 497 4.25 -27.77 3.22
N ARG A 498 3.06 -27.73 2.62
CA ARG A 498 2.33 -26.50 2.27
C ARG A 498 1.41 -26.10 3.43
N HIS A 499 1.61 -24.91 4.01
CA HIS A 499 0.83 -24.48 5.17
C HIS A 499 0.06 -23.17 5.00
N PHE A 500 0.25 -22.44 3.88
CA PHE A 500 -0.38 -21.15 3.61
C PHE A 500 -0.13 -20.11 4.73
N THR A 501 1.12 -20.04 5.21
CA THR A 501 1.52 -19.14 6.30
C THR A 501 2.06 -17.81 5.75
N PRO A 502 2.06 -16.73 6.57
CA PRO A 502 2.71 -15.48 6.19
C PRO A 502 4.20 -15.62 5.81
N ASP A 503 4.92 -16.58 6.38
CA ASP A 503 6.35 -16.82 6.08
C ASP A 503 6.58 -17.47 4.70
N GLU A 504 5.54 -18.13 4.18
CA GLU A 504 5.51 -18.75 2.85
C GLU A 504 4.91 -17.82 1.80
N TYR A 505 4.19 -16.76 2.20
CA TYR A 505 3.48 -15.86 1.29
C TYR A 505 4.44 -15.09 0.36
N VAL A 506 4.16 -15.14 -0.95
CA VAL A 506 4.93 -14.48 -2.00
C VAL A 506 4.20 -13.29 -2.57
N THR A 507 2.93 -13.41 -2.93
CA THR A 507 2.11 -12.32 -3.50
C THR A 507 0.63 -12.73 -3.64
N ASN A 508 -0.25 -11.82 -4.05
CA ASN A 508 -1.60 -12.14 -4.51
C ASN A 508 -1.96 -11.45 -5.82
N VAL A 509 -2.92 -12.05 -6.52
CA VAL A 509 -3.64 -11.45 -7.64
C VAL A 509 -5.12 -11.44 -7.32
N TYR A 510 -5.70 -10.24 -7.27
CA TYR A 510 -7.13 -10.09 -7.04
C TYR A 510 -7.92 -9.97 -8.34
N ASN A 511 -8.88 -10.87 -8.51
CA ASN A 511 -9.90 -10.74 -9.54
C ASN A 511 -10.99 -9.77 -9.07
N PHE A 512 -10.83 -8.49 -9.34
CA PHE A 512 -11.87 -7.49 -9.12
C PHE A 512 -12.96 -7.67 -10.18
N SER A 513 -14.02 -8.37 -9.80
CA SER A 513 -15.13 -8.74 -10.68
C SER A 513 -16.48 -8.62 -9.97
N THR A 514 -17.57 -8.63 -10.74
CA THR A 514 -18.93 -8.63 -10.21
C THR A 514 -19.61 -9.96 -10.58
N PRO A 515 -20.31 -10.62 -9.65
CA PRO A 515 -21.07 -11.81 -9.97
C PRO A 515 -22.11 -11.54 -11.06
N GLY A 516 -22.44 -12.57 -11.85
CA GLY A 516 -23.52 -12.46 -12.84
C GLY A 516 -24.91 -12.19 -12.24
N THR A 517 -25.07 -12.36 -10.92
CA THR A 517 -26.33 -12.18 -10.20
C THR A 517 -26.18 -11.36 -8.91
N VAL A 518 -27.13 -10.47 -8.64
CA VAL A 518 -27.28 -9.70 -7.38
C VAL A 518 -28.68 -9.97 -6.83
N ASN A 519 -28.81 -10.24 -5.52
CA ASN A 519 -30.08 -10.65 -4.91
C ASN A 519 -30.80 -11.81 -5.64
N GLY A 520 -30.05 -12.74 -6.23
CA GLY A 520 -30.60 -13.84 -7.01
C GLY A 520 -31.21 -13.45 -8.37
N GLN A 521 -31.02 -12.21 -8.81
CA GLN A 521 -31.44 -11.74 -10.14
C GLN A 521 -30.21 -11.55 -11.02
N GLU A 522 -30.30 -11.97 -12.28
CA GLU A 522 -29.25 -11.72 -13.27
C GLU A 522 -29.11 -10.21 -13.50
N VAL A 523 -27.88 -9.72 -13.38
CA VAL A 523 -27.53 -8.32 -13.58
C VAL A 523 -26.44 -8.16 -14.64
N CYS A 524 -25.98 -9.24 -15.25
CA CYS A 524 -24.91 -9.22 -16.24
C CYS A 524 -25.32 -9.98 -17.50
N SER A 525 -25.76 -9.26 -18.53
CA SER A 525 -26.35 -9.86 -19.75
C SER A 525 -25.40 -10.75 -20.56
N ASN A 526 -24.11 -10.66 -20.32
CA ASN A 526 -23.09 -11.37 -21.08
C ASN A 526 -22.23 -12.30 -20.22
N CYS A 527 -22.31 -12.28 -18.89
CA CYS A 527 -21.41 -13.05 -18.02
C CYS A 527 -21.40 -14.55 -18.38
N THR A 528 -22.55 -15.11 -18.75
CA THR A 528 -22.67 -16.50 -19.23
C THR A 528 -21.97 -16.71 -20.57
N ASP A 529 -22.12 -15.79 -21.52
CA ASP A 529 -21.43 -15.82 -22.81
C ASP A 529 -19.91 -15.60 -22.67
N LEU A 530 -19.49 -14.78 -21.69
CA LEU A 530 -18.09 -14.44 -21.47
C LEU A 530 -17.38 -15.58 -20.77
N GLN A 531 -18.07 -16.23 -19.84
CA GLN A 531 -17.63 -17.48 -19.23
C GLN A 531 -17.43 -18.58 -20.29
N GLN A 532 -18.31 -18.68 -21.28
CA GLN A 532 -18.15 -19.64 -22.39
C GLN A 532 -16.95 -19.33 -23.30
N ARG A 533 -16.51 -18.07 -23.37
CA ARG A 533 -15.41 -17.63 -24.24
C ARG A 533 -14.04 -17.57 -23.55
N ASP A 534 -13.98 -17.91 -22.27
CA ASP A 534 -12.75 -17.95 -21.47
C ASP A 534 -11.96 -16.63 -21.50
N VAL A 535 -12.60 -15.53 -21.10
CA VAL A 535 -11.93 -14.22 -21.10
C VAL A 535 -10.75 -14.23 -20.12
N ARG A 536 -9.54 -14.12 -20.67
CA ARG A 536 -8.30 -14.21 -19.89
C ARG A 536 -7.82 -12.84 -19.43
N LEU A 537 -7.43 -12.80 -18.17
CA LEU A 537 -6.79 -11.66 -17.53
C LEU A 537 -5.30 -11.96 -17.28
N THR A 538 -4.49 -10.92 -17.20
CA THR A 538 -3.06 -11.00 -16.87
C THR A 538 -2.70 -10.19 -15.63
N ALA A 539 -1.73 -10.71 -14.91
CA ALA A 539 -0.99 -10.01 -13.87
C ALA A 539 0.51 -10.33 -14.02
N TYR A 540 1.36 -9.37 -13.67
CA TYR A 540 2.82 -9.51 -13.68
C TYR A 540 3.37 -9.03 -12.34
N VAL A 541 4.05 -9.93 -11.63
CA VAL A 541 4.57 -9.66 -10.29
C VAL A 541 6.09 -9.80 -10.29
N PRO A 542 6.86 -8.71 -10.14
CA PRO A 542 8.30 -8.77 -9.98
C PRO A 542 8.65 -9.41 -8.63
N ILE A 543 9.52 -10.42 -8.63
CA ILE A 543 9.89 -11.17 -7.43
C ILE A 543 11.37 -11.05 -7.06
N THR A 544 12.18 -10.34 -7.84
CA THR A 544 13.60 -10.10 -7.52
C THR A 544 13.82 -9.58 -6.09
N PRO A 545 13.04 -8.61 -5.57
CA PRO A 545 13.19 -8.18 -4.17
C PRO A 545 12.94 -9.30 -3.15
N ILE A 546 11.99 -10.19 -3.44
CA ILE A 546 11.70 -11.36 -2.62
C ILE A 546 12.87 -12.35 -2.66
N LEU A 547 13.42 -12.62 -3.85
CA LEU A 547 14.58 -13.51 -4.01
C LEU A 547 15.80 -12.98 -3.28
N ASN A 548 16.07 -11.68 -3.37
CA ASN A 548 17.14 -11.04 -2.60
C ASN A 548 16.93 -11.21 -1.08
N ARG A 549 15.68 -11.13 -0.59
CA ARG A 549 15.36 -11.39 0.83
C ARG A 549 15.70 -12.84 1.21
N LEU A 550 15.34 -13.80 0.36
CA LEU A 550 15.68 -15.21 0.57
C LEU A 550 17.19 -15.45 0.59
N ILE A 551 17.99 -14.68 -0.16
CA ILE A 551 19.46 -14.73 -0.10
C ILE A 551 19.99 -14.22 1.25
N LEU A 552 19.38 -13.17 1.80
CA LEU A 552 19.74 -12.67 3.13
C LEU A 552 19.37 -13.66 4.24
N GLU A 553 18.23 -14.35 4.09
CA GLU A 553 17.74 -15.38 5.02
C GLU A 553 18.45 -16.73 4.86
N ASP A 554 19.47 -16.84 3.99
CA ASP A 554 20.17 -18.08 3.66
C ASP A 554 19.24 -19.20 3.11
N ARG A 555 18.09 -18.80 2.54
CA ARG A 555 17.08 -19.67 1.90
C ARG A 555 17.25 -19.79 0.38
N LEU A 556 18.08 -18.94 -0.22
CA LEU A 556 18.46 -18.98 -1.63
C LEU A 556 19.97 -18.70 -1.77
N ALA A 557 20.68 -19.51 -2.55
CA ALA A 557 22.13 -19.40 -2.68
C ALA A 557 22.57 -18.20 -3.53
N SER A 558 21.88 -17.96 -4.65
CA SER A 558 22.21 -16.88 -5.58
C SER A 558 21.06 -16.52 -6.51
N LEU A 559 21.25 -15.50 -7.36
CA LEU A 559 20.34 -15.15 -8.45
C LEU A 559 20.67 -15.86 -9.77
N LYS A 560 21.53 -16.88 -9.77
CA LYS A 560 21.72 -17.73 -10.94
C LYS A 560 20.42 -18.48 -11.26
N LYS A 561 20.17 -18.66 -12.56
CA LYS A 561 19.00 -19.36 -13.10
C LYS A 561 18.72 -20.69 -12.38
N ASP A 562 19.72 -21.56 -12.27
CA ASP A 562 19.56 -22.89 -11.68
C ASP A 562 19.17 -22.85 -10.19
N ASP A 563 19.77 -21.93 -9.43
CA ASP A 563 19.48 -21.76 -7.99
C ASP A 563 18.06 -21.22 -7.77
N VAL A 564 17.65 -20.24 -8.57
CA VAL A 564 16.30 -19.67 -8.52
C VAL A 564 15.26 -20.68 -8.99
N GLU A 565 15.51 -21.42 -10.07
CA GLU A 565 14.64 -22.50 -10.53
C GLU A 565 14.45 -23.58 -9.46
N ALA A 566 15.52 -23.96 -8.74
CA ALA A 566 15.45 -24.96 -7.68
C ALA A 566 14.54 -24.53 -6.52
N VAL A 567 14.53 -23.24 -6.20
CA VAL A 567 13.64 -22.68 -5.17
C VAL A 567 12.21 -22.54 -5.70
N LEU A 568 12.02 -21.88 -6.85
CA LEU A 568 10.69 -21.54 -7.36
C LEU A 568 9.89 -22.74 -7.90
N LYS A 569 10.53 -23.90 -8.13
CA LYS A 569 9.81 -25.18 -8.35
C LYS A 569 8.84 -25.55 -7.24
N ARG A 570 9.04 -24.97 -6.06
CA ARG A 570 8.22 -25.18 -4.86
C ARG A 570 7.19 -24.07 -4.66
N LEU A 571 6.96 -23.23 -5.68
CA LEU A 571 5.81 -22.34 -5.70
C LEU A 571 4.53 -23.18 -5.67
N TYR A 572 3.61 -22.75 -4.83
CA TYR A 572 2.27 -23.31 -4.76
C TYR A 572 1.29 -22.16 -4.52
N TRP A 573 -0.01 -22.41 -4.65
CA TRP A 573 -1.00 -21.34 -4.55
C TRP A 573 -2.25 -21.82 -3.85
N GLN A 574 -3.04 -20.86 -3.39
CA GLN A 574 -4.41 -21.05 -2.94
C GLN A 574 -5.31 -20.09 -3.71
N VAL A 575 -6.57 -20.50 -3.84
CA VAL A 575 -7.63 -19.61 -4.32
C VAL A 575 -8.53 -19.34 -3.14
N THR A 576 -8.73 -18.06 -2.78
CA THR A 576 -9.61 -17.66 -1.68
C THR A 576 -10.77 -16.82 -2.18
N MET A 577 -11.94 -17.04 -1.59
CA MET A 577 -13.18 -16.34 -1.88
C MET A 577 -13.94 -16.14 -0.58
N ALA A 578 -14.29 -14.90 -0.29
CA ALA A 578 -14.92 -14.55 0.98
C ALA A 578 -14.15 -15.08 2.21
N GLY A 579 -12.85 -14.83 2.23
CA GLY A 579 -11.95 -15.25 3.30
C GLY A 579 -11.76 -16.76 3.42
N ARG A 580 -12.37 -17.56 2.52
CA ARG A 580 -12.38 -19.02 2.58
C ARG A 580 -11.65 -19.64 1.41
N PRO A 581 -10.84 -20.70 1.63
CA PRO A 581 -10.26 -21.46 0.54
C PRO A 581 -11.32 -22.08 -0.38
N VAL A 582 -11.13 -21.92 -1.68
CA VAL A 582 -11.86 -22.66 -2.70
C VAL A 582 -11.24 -24.05 -2.82
N PRO A 583 -12.03 -25.14 -2.79
CA PRO A 583 -11.52 -26.50 -2.96
C PRO A 583 -10.73 -26.68 -4.27
N GLU A 584 -9.60 -27.40 -4.19
CA GLU A 584 -8.66 -27.56 -5.32
C GLU A 584 -9.29 -28.21 -6.56
N ASP A 585 -10.25 -29.11 -6.37
CA ASP A 585 -10.98 -29.78 -7.46
C ASP A 585 -11.79 -28.79 -8.33
N GLN A 586 -12.07 -27.60 -7.81
CA GLN A 586 -12.76 -26.53 -8.53
C GLN A 586 -11.82 -25.57 -9.27
N TRP A 587 -10.51 -25.63 -9.05
CA TRP A 587 -9.55 -24.69 -9.64
C TRP A 587 -9.42 -24.83 -11.16
N THR A 588 -9.89 -25.94 -11.73
CA THR A 588 -9.98 -26.12 -13.19
C THR A 588 -10.78 -25.01 -13.90
N ALA A 589 -11.69 -24.34 -13.18
CA ALA A 589 -12.46 -23.21 -13.69
C ALA A 589 -11.61 -21.94 -13.94
N LEU A 590 -10.40 -21.84 -13.38
CA LEU A 590 -9.53 -20.68 -13.53
C LEU A 590 -8.76 -20.63 -14.85
N ASN A 591 -8.62 -21.77 -15.53
CA ASN A 591 -7.66 -21.94 -16.63
C ASN A 591 -6.27 -21.34 -16.29
N LEU A 592 -5.82 -21.60 -15.06
CA LEU A 592 -4.69 -20.90 -14.45
C LEU A 592 -3.38 -21.26 -15.17
N GLN A 593 -2.64 -20.23 -15.55
CA GLN A 593 -1.27 -20.33 -16.02
C GLN A 593 -0.39 -19.49 -15.10
N VAL A 594 0.60 -20.11 -14.46
CA VAL A 594 1.65 -19.42 -13.69
C VAL A 594 2.96 -19.61 -14.46
N LEU A 595 3.55 -18.52 -14.91
CA LEU A 595 4.79 -18.52 -15.67
C LEU A 595 5.84 -17.76 -14.87
N VAL A 596 7.02 -18.35 -14.70
CA VAL A 596 8.17 -17.62 -14.16
C VAL A 596 9.04 -17.20 -15.32
N SER A 597 9.44 -15.94 -15.32
CA SER A 597 10.29 -15.36 -16.35
C SER A 597 11.56 -14.77 -15.76
N MET A 598 12.63 -14.76 -16.57
CA MET A 598 13.92 -14.19 -16.24
C MET A 598 14.39 -13.27 -17.37
N ALA A 599 14.94 -12.11 -17.02
CA ALA A 599 15.67 -11.25 -17.96
C ALA A 599 16.95 -10.72 -17.30
N GLU A 600 17.97 -10.43 -18.10
CA GLU A 600 19.09 -9.63 -17.59
C GLU A 600 18.68 -8.15 -17.61
N VAL A 601 18.81 -7.47 -16.47
CA VAL A 601 18.49 -6.06 -16.32
C VAL A 601 19.71 -5.31 -15.79
N SER A 602 19.99 -4.16 -16.39
CA SER A 602 21.03 -3.23 -15.91
C SER A 602 20.42 -2.12 -15.06
N HIS A 603 21.00 -1.92 -13.88
CA HIS A 603 20.65 -0.91 -12.90
C HIS A 603 21.74 0.17 -12.85
N SER A 604 21.47 1.31 -13.47
CA SER A 604 22.39 2.45 -13.53
C SER A 604 22.42 3.24 -12.21
N LYS A 605 23.61 3.68 -11.76
CA LYS A 605 23.76 4.64 -10.65
C LYS A 605 23.15 6.01 -10.99
N ASP A 606 23.18 6.38 -12.25
CA ASP A 606 22.48 7.55 -12.77
C ASP A 606 20.97 7.26 -12.80
N PRO A 607 20.15 7.93 -11.96
CA PRO A 607 18.71 7.70 -11.85
C PRO A 607 17.93 8.17 -13.09
N GLN A 608 18.56 8.91 -14.01
CA GLN A 608 17.96 9.31 -15.29
C GLN A 608 17.87 8.16 -16.29
N LYS A 609 18.57 7.06 -16.02
CA LYS A 609 18.56 5.84 -16.84
C LYS A 609 17.74 4.76 -16.13
N PRO A 610 16.45 4.63 -16.44
CA PRO A 610 15.60 3.64 -15.80
C PRO A 610 16.06 2.21 -16.13
N SER A 611 15.81 1.31 -15.20
CA SER A 611 16.02 -0.13 -15.37
C SER A 611 15.00 -0.65 -16.38
N LYS A 612 15.47 -1.36 -17.41
CA LYS A 612 14.59 -2.07 -18.33
C LYS A 612 15.33 -3.29 -18.88
N PRO A 613 14.61 -4.36 -19.26
CA PRO A 613 15.22 -5.47 -19.96
C PRO A 613 15.58 -5.06 -21.40
N ASP A 614 16.70 -5.57 -21.91
CA ASP A 614 17.15 -5.33 -23.28
C ASP A 614 16.45 -6.26 -24.31
N ALA A 615 15.80 -7.32 -23.82
CA ALA A 615 15.09 -8.31 -24.63
C ALA A 615 13.83 -8.80 -23.91
N GLU A 616 12.99 -9.54 -24.63
CA GLU A 616 11.83 -10.22 -24.04
C GLU A 616 12.29 -11.21 -22.95
N PRO A 617 11.67 -11.22 -21.76
CA PRO A 617 12.00 -12.18 -20.71
C PRO A 617 11.87 -13.64 -21.17
N GLU A 618 12.85 -14.47 -20.79
CA GLU A 618 12.83 -15.92 -21.02
C GLU A 618 11.88 -16.58 -20.02
N VAL A 619 10.93 -17.39 -20.49
CA VAL A 619 10.09 -18.22 -19.62
C VAL A 619 10.88 -19.45 -19.17
N LEU A 620 10.91 -19.69 -17.85
CA LEU A 620 11.54 -20.85 -17.23
C LEU A 620 10.59 -22.05 -17.36
N PRO A 621 10.93 -23.10 -18.14
CA PRO A 621 9.96 -24.15 -18.50
C PRO A 621 9.60 -25.09 -17.34
N ASN A 622 10.46 -25.20 -16.33
CA ASN A 622 10.31 -26.15 -15.23
C ASN A 622 9.74 -25.53 -13.95
N VAL A 623 9.17 -24.32 -14.03
CA VAL A 623 8.69 -23.55 -12.88
C VAL A 623 7.31 -22.99 -13.20
N GLY A 624 6.37 -23.08 -12.25
CA GLY A 624 5.01 -22.53 -12.41
C GLY A 624 4.03 -23.39 -13.19
N GLN A 625 4.44 -24.54 -13.75
CA GLN A 625 3.51 -25.53 -14.28
C GLN A 625 3.23 -26.60 -13.23
N PRO A 626 1.98 -26.79 -12.77
CA PRO A 626 1.69 -27.89 -11.87
C PRO A 626 1.92 -29.21 -12.60
N ASP A 627 2.50 -30.20 -11.92
CA ASP A 627 2.25 -31.59 -12.32
C ASP A 627 0.72 -31.80 -12.30
N PRO A 628 0.13 -32.46 -13.31
CA PRO A 628 -1.31 -32.72 -13.31
C PRO A 628 -1.70 -33.43 -12.01
N PRO A 629 -2.89 -33.12 -11.44
CA PRO A 629 -3.32 -33.72 -10.18
C PRO A 629 -3.21 -35.24 -10.28
N GLN A 630 -2.41 -35.86 -9.42
CA GLN A 630 -2.45 -37.31 -9.32
C GLN A 630 -3.85 -37.68 -8.80
N PRO A 631 -4.56 -38.63 -9.45
CA PRO A 631 -5.83 -39.10 -8.95
C PRO A 631 -5.66 -39.54 -7.50
N LEU A 632 -6.47 -39.00 -6.60
CA LEU A 632 -6.55 -39.47 -5.23
C LEU A 632 -6.71 -40.99 -5.26
N GLN A 633 -5.70 -41.72 -4.82
CA GLN A 633 -5.83 -43.16 -4.64
C GLN A 633 -6.92 -43.38 -3.59
N PRO A 634 -7.91 -44.26 -3.85
CA PRO A 634 -8.91 -44.60 -2.85
C PRO A 634 -8.21 -45.04 -1.57
N PRO A 635 -8.71 -44.66 -0.39
CA PRO A 635 -8.09 -45.07 0.86
C PRO A 635 -7.98 -46.61 0.90
N GLN A 636 -6.77 -47.12 1.15
CA GLN A 636 -6.60 -48.55 1.37
C GLN A 636 -7.40 -48.97 2.61
N PRO A 637 -8.07 -50.14 2.59
CA PRO A 637 -8.81 -50.63 3.74
C PRO A 637 -7.88 -50.76 4.95
N PRO A 638 -8.35 -50.45 6.17
CA PRO A 638 -7.52 -50.56 7.37
C PRO A 638 -7.05 -52.01 7.56
N GLN A 639 -5.73 -52.19 7.65
CA GLN A 639 -5.15 -53.45 8.10
C GLN A 639 -5.42 -53.61 9.60
N GLN A 640 -5.93 -54.78 9.98
CA GLN A 640 -6.13 -55.15 11.38
C GLN A 640 -4.78 -55.11 12.13
N PRO A 641 -4.72 -54.52 13.33
CA PRO A 641 -3.53 -54.61 14.16
C PRO A 641 -3.44 -55.99 14.83
N ASP A 642 -2.23 -56.56 14.85
CA ASP A 642 -1.86 -57.72 15.66
C ASP A 642 -1.83 -57.36 17.17
N PRO A 643 -2.05 -58.33 18.07
CA PRO A 643 -2.19 -58.08 19.49
C PRO A 643 -0.85 -57.72 20.16
N PRO A 644 -0.87 -56.88 21.22
CA PRO A 644 0.35 -56.35 21.82
C PRO A 644 1.07 -57.38 22.69
N GLN A 645 2.40 -57.38 22.63
CA GLN A 645 3.28 -57.97 23.64
C GLN A 645 3.92 -56.84 24.47
N GLU A 646 3.71 -56.88 25.78
CA GLU A 646 4.44 -56.06 26.76
C GLU A 646 5.91 -56.49 26.83
N PRO A 647 6.82 -55.53 27.09
CA PRO A 647 7.58 -55.64 28.32
C PRO A 647 7.84 -54.32 29.09
N GLU A 648 8.25 -54.55 30.34
CA GLU A 648 8.45 -53.72 31.54
C GLU A 648 9.34 -52.45 31.47
N PRO A 649 9.25 -51.55 32.49
CA PRO A 649 9.84 -50.22 32.47
C PRO A 649 11.25 -50.15 33.08
N PRO A 650 12.16 -49.29 32.58
CA PRO A 650 13.31 -48.83 33.34
C PRO A 650 13.06 -47.49 34.05
N GLN A 651 13.57 -47.43 35.28
CA GLN A 651 13.51 -46.33 36.23
C GLN A 651 14.39 -45.13 35.81
N GLN A 652 13.91 -43.92 36.10
CA GLN A 652 14.66 -42.67 36.02
C GLN A 652 15.73 -42.57 37.11
N PRO A 653 16.90 -41.98 36.82
CA PRO A 653 17.73 -41.31 37.82
C PRO A 653 17.61 -39.77 37.70
N GLU A 654 17.41 -39.11 38.84
CA GLU A 654 17.47 -37.65 39.01
C GLU A 654 18.89 -37.09 38.71
N PRO A 655 19.02 -35.88 38.16
CA PRO A 655 20.28 -35.15 38.16
C PRO A 655 20.50 -34.39 39.50
N PRO A 656 21.74 -34.30 40.00
CA PRO A 656 22.06 -33.64 41.26
C PRO A 656 22.10 -32.10 41.14
N GLN A 657 21.70 -31.41 42.21
CA GLN A 657 21.87 -29.97 42.38
C GLN A 657 23.36 -29.58 42.47
N PRO A 658 23.83 -28.54 41.76
CA PRO A 658 25.15 -27.96 42.01
C PRO A 658 25.12 -26.96 43.19
N PRO A 659 26.24 -26.82 43.93
CA PRO A 659 26.32 -26.05 45.16
C PRO A 659 26.27 -24.54 44.93
N GLN A 660 25.55 -23.83 45.80
CA GLN A 660 25.50 -22.37 45.87
C GLN A 660 26.90 -21.80 46.15
N GLN A 661 27.41 -21.00 45.20
CA GLN A 661 28.50 -20.06 45.43
C GLN A 661 27.92 -18.76 46.02
N PRO A 662 28.65 -18.06 46.92
CA PRO A 662 28.19 -16.81 47.51
C PRO A 662 28.04 -15.72 46.43
N GLU A 663 26.89 -15.06 46.41
CA GLU A 663 26.59 -13.96 45.48
C GLU A 663 27.64 -12.84 45.60
N PRO A 664 28.22 -12.39 44.47
CA PRO A 664 28.99 -11.15 44.46
C PRO A 664 28.07 -9.96 44.81
N PRO A 665 28.60 -8.86 45.36
CA PRO A 665 27.80 -7.71 45.73
C PRO A 665 26.94 -7.24 44.54
N LYS A 666 25.63 -7.10 44.75
CA LYS A 666 24.66 -6.64 43.75
C LYS A 666 25.19 -5.32 43.15
N ALA A 667 25.53 -5.33 41.86
CA ALA A 667 25.87 -4.11 41.14
C ALA A 667 24.70 -3.11 41.26
N PRO A 668 24.95 -1.79 41.35
CA PRO A 668 23.88 -0.81 41.42
C PRO A 668 22.97 -0.95 40.19
N GLY A 669 21.66 -1.04 40.44
CA GLY A 669 20.64 -1.23 39.40
C GLY A 669 19.84 0.03 39.14
N VAL A 670 19.31 0.18 37.93
CA VAL A 670 18.33 1.21 37.57
C VAL A 670 16.98 0.55 37.27
N THR A 671 15.94 0.99 37.97
CA THR A 671 14.57 0.50 37.77
C THR A 671 13.89 1.28 36.64
N ALA A 672 12.94 0.65 35.96
CA ALA A 672 12.08 1.35 35.00
C ALA A 672 11.38 2.56 35.65
N GLY A 673 11.54 3.74 35.03
CA GLY A 673 11.01 5.02 35.48
C GLY A 673 11.92 5.78 36.46
N GLU A 674 13.12 5.29 36.76
CA GLU A 674 14.03 5.90 37.73
C GLU A 674 15.35 6.37 37.10
N PHE A 675 16.03 7.27 37.83
CA PHE A 675 17.41 7.68 37.57
C PHE A 675 18.34 6.98 38.55
N LEU A 676 19.46 6.47 38.04
CA LEU A 676 20.59 6.00 38.83
C LEU A 676 21.73 7.00 38.75
N LYS A 677 22.09 7.58 39.91
CA LYS A 677 23.30 8.38 40.06
C LYS A 677 24.53 7.49 40.18
N LEU A 678 25.55 7.76 39.37
CA LEU A 678 26.83 7.04 39.45
C LEU A 678 27.66 7.60 40.61
N GLU A 679 28.38 6.72 41.31
CA GLU A 679 29.28 7.14 42.39
C GLU A 679 30.43 8.02 41.88
N GLN A 680 30.81 7.87 40.60
CA GLN A 680 31.83 8.66 39.93
C GLN A 680 31.46 8.84 38.45
N GLU A 681 31.79 10.01 37.90
CA GLU A 681 31.63 10.31 36.47
C GLU A 681 32.48 9.37 35.59
N VAL A 682 31.88 8.88 34.50
CA VAL A 682 32.56 8.16 33.42
C VAL A 682 33.01 9.16 32.37
N GLY A 683 34.23 9.67 32.54
CA GLY A 683 34.90 10.59 31.61
C GLY A 683 35.65 9.91 30.46
N VAL A 684 36.39 10.69 29.67
CA VAL A 684 37.20 10.20 28.55
C VAL A 684 38.16 9.09 28.98
N GLY A 685 38.12 7.95 28.27
CA GLY A 685 38.90 6.76 28.54
C GLY A 685 38.20 5.72 29.43
N GLY A 686 37.01 6.03 29.97
CA GLY A 686 36.19 5.10 30.75
C GLY A 686 35.03 4.51 29.94
N SER A 687 34.46 3.43 30.48
CA SER A 687 33.32 2.74 29.88
C SER A 687 32.21 2.49 30.90
N ILE A 688 30.98 2.44 30.42
CA ILE A 688 29.81 2.06 31.23
C ILE A 688 29.03 0.96 30.53
N VAL A 689 28.50 0.03 31.31
CA VAL A 689 27.75 -1.13 30.84
C VAL A 689 26.42 -1.20 31.59
N VAL A 690 25.32 -1.35 30.86
CA VAL A 690 23.99 -1.63 31.36
C VAL A 690 23.57 -3.02 30.88
N GLU A 691 23.23 -3.92 31.79
CA GLU A 691 22.85 -5.30 31.45
C GLU A 691 21.42 -5.59 31.88
N SER A 692 20.67 -6.19 30.97
CA SER A 692 19.34 -6.73 31.17
C SER A 692 19.39 -8.24 31.09
N GLN A 693 18.95 -8.92 32.15
CA GLN A 693 18.90 -10.38 32.19
C GLN A 693 17.76 -10.97 31.34
N THR A 694 16.79 -10.15 30.96
CA THR A 694 15.72 -10.50 30.02
C THR A 694 15.79 -9.59 28.82
N PHE A 695 15.65 -10.15 27.62
CA PHE A 695 15.51 -9.38 26.40
C PHE A 695 14.44 -10.00 25.53
N ASP A 696 13.35 -9.26 25.31
CA ASP A 696 12.20 -9.71 24.55
C ASP A 696 11.96 -8.77 23.37
N LEU A 697 12.07 -9.31 22.16
CA LEU A 697 11.81 -8.60 20.91
C LEU A 697 10.40 -8.84 20.36
N THR A 698 9.55 -9.56 21.09
CA THR A 698 8.15 -9.78 20.73
C THR A 698 7.43 -8.45 20.62
N GLU A 699 6.71 -8.25 19.52
CA GLU A 699 6.02 -7.01 19.23
C GLU A 699 4.90 -6.76 20.26
N PRO A 700 4.87 -5.60 20.94
CA PRO A 700 3.85 -5.30 21.95
C PRO A 700 2.54 -4.82 21.31
N ALA A 701 1.43 -4.98 22.03
CA ALA A 701 0.10 -4.57 21.53
C ALA A 701 -0.06 -3.04 21.51
N ARG A 702 0.57 -2.32 22.46
CA ARG A 702 0.44 -0.87 22.65
C ARG A 702 1.71 -0.09 22.27
N ARG A 703 1.80 1.17 22.67
CA ARG A 703 2.98 2.01 22.45
C ARG A 703 4.21 1.36 23.10
N ASP A 704 5.34 1.49 22.42
CA ASP A 704 6.56 0.72 22.69
C ASP A 704 7.72 1.66 23.02
N LEU A 705 8.02 1.80 24.31
CA LEU A 705 9.12 2.61 24.82
C LEU A 705 10.00 1.74 25.70
N ASN A 706 11.26 1.54 25.28
CA ASN A 706 12.30 0.90 26.07
C ASN A 706 13.59 1.66 25.83
N ARG A 707 13.84 2.70 26.65
CA ARG A 707 14.92 3.65 26.44
C ARG A 707 15.89 3.60 27.61
N VAL A 708 17.16 3.38 27.31
CA VAL A 708 18.26 3.58 28.27
C VAL A 708 18.99 4.87 27.90
N VAL A 709 19.04 5.83 28.82
CA VAL A 709 19.66 7.14 28.63
C VAL A 709 20.92 7.23 29.48
N PHE A 710 22.01 7.70 28.87
CA PHE A 710 23.25 8.06 29.52
C PHE A 710 23.31 9.58 29.65
N ILE A 711 23.39 10.06 30.89
CA ILE A 711 23.09 11.46 31.24
C ILE A 711 24.34 12.17 31.78
N SER A 712 24.55 13.41 31.36
CA SER A 712 25.46 14.36 31.99
C SER A 712 24.65 15.46 32.68
N PHE A 713 24.79 15.55 34.01
CA PHE A 713 24.09 16.52 34.83
C PHE A 713 25.02 17.07 35.93
N ASP A 714 24.89 18.35 36.22
CA ASP A 714 25.66 19.05 37.26
C ASP A 714 24.79 19.26 38.50
N ASP A 715 25.05 18.47 39.54
CA ASP A 715 24.27 18.47 40.78
C ASP A 715 24.43 19.75 41.65
N SER A 716 25.20 20.74 41.20
CA SER A 716 25.54 21.92 42.00
C SER A 716 24.47 23.01 42.05
N ALA A 717 23.42 22.92 41.21
CA ALA A 717 22.45 24.01 41.02
C ALA A 717 20.99 23.64 41.29
N GLU A 718 20.49 22.47 40.85
CA GLU A 718 19.07 22.08 40.90
C GLU A 718 18.90 20.55 41.07
N GLU A 719 17.72 20.06 41.48
CA GLU A 719 17.39 18.63 41.48
C GLU A 719 17.14 18.14 40.05
N LEU A 720 17.64 16.94 39.71
CA LEU A 720 17.46 16.31 38.41
C LEU A 720 15.98 16.03 38.14
N ASP A 721 15.47 16.47 36.99
CA ASP A 721 14.12 16.17 36.49
C ASP A 721 14.16 15.62 35.06
N ASP A 722 13.00 15.44 34.42
CA ASP A 722 12.92 14.83 33.10
C ASP A 722 13.47 15.72 31.97
N ASP A 723 13.69 17.02 32.17
CA ASP A 723 14.05 17.98 31.13
C ASP A 723 15.37 18.73 31.37
N ASN A 724 15.87 18.82 32.60
CA ASN A 724 17.01 19.68 32.93
C ASN A 724 18.41 19.06 32.76
N PHE A 725 18.53 17.97 31.98
CA PHE A 725 19.80 17.26 31.76
C PHE A 725 20.19 17.09 30.29
N ASP A 726 21.49 16.87 30.04
CA ASP A 726 21.96 16.47 28.72
C ASP A 726 22.00 14.93 28.60
N GLY A 727 21.12 14.38 27.78
CA GLY A 727 21.17 12.98 27.33
C GLY A 727 22.29 12.83 26.29
N VAL A 728 23.50 12.51 26.75
CA VAL A 728 24.70 12.46 25.89
C VAL A 728 24.70 11.27 24.93
N ALA A 729 24.00 10.20 25.30
CA ALA A 729 23.66 9.09 24.41
C ALA A 729 22.37 8.41 24.92
N SER A 730 21.55 7.92 24.00
CA SER A 730 20.37 7.12 24.33
C SER A 730 20.24 5.97 23.34
N VAL A 731 19.90 4.80 23.86
CA VAL A 731 19.63 3.58 23.10
C VAL A 731 18.19 3.17 23.35
N ASN A 732 17.36 3.26 22.30
CA ASN A 732 15.94 2.89 22.38
C ASN A 732 15.71 1.61 21.61
N ILE A 733 15.13 0.60 22.25
CA ILE A 733 14.66 -0.62 21.58
C ILE A 733 13.20 -0.41 21.19
N VAL A 734 12.93 -0.26 19.89
CA VAL A 734 11.59 -0.07 19.33
C VAL A 734 11.19 -1.33 18.56
N ARG A 735 10.59 -2.28 19.26
CA ARG A 735 10.12 -3.59 18.78
C ARG A 735 9.06 -3.45 17.68
N LYS A 736 8.11 -2.52 17.80
CA LYS A 736 7.11 -2.26 16.74
C LYS A 736 7.72 -1.84 15.41
N LEU A 737 8.80 -1.07 15.45
CA LEU A 737 9.53 -0.64 14.25
C LEU A 737 10.71 -1.55 13.91
N ARG A 738 10.93 -2.59 14.73
CA ARG A 738 12.06 -3.52 14.67
C ARG A 738 13.41 -2.82 14.50
N GLU A 739 13.61 -1.73 15.24
CA GLU A 739 14.82 -0.90 15.13
C GLU A 739 15.34 -0.45 16.51
N ILE A 740 16.64 -0.21 16.56
CA ILE A 740 17.33 0.48 17.66
C ILE A 740 17.49 1.94 17.24
N GLN A 741 16.95 2.86 18.05
CA GLN A 741 17.15 4.29 17.82
C GLN A 741 18.28 4.82 18.70
N ILE A 742 19.21 5.56 18.10
CA ILE A 742 20.28 6.28 18.81
C ILE A 742 19.94 7.76 18.84
N GLN A 743 19.80 8.32 20.03
CA GLN A 743 19.36 9.70 20.22
C GLN A 743 20.26 10.47 21.20
N THR A 744 20.15 11.79 21.16
CA THR A 744 20.65 12.71 22.19
C THR A 744 19.56 13.67 22.61
N LYS A 745 19.68 14.26 23.79
CA LYS A 745 18.76 15.31 24.27
C LYS A 745 19.57 16.44 24.90
N PRO A 746 19.57 17.66 24.35
CA PRO A 746 20.06 18.83 25.07
C PRO A 746 19.13 19.19 26.24
N ALA A 747 19.68 19.68 27.34
CA ALA A 747 18.89 20.15 28.47
C ALA A 747 17.86 21.20 28.04
N ASN A 748 16.60 21.01 28.46
CA ASN A 748 15.42 21.81 28.14
C ASN A 748 14.99 21.80 26.66
N GLU A 749 15.51 20.87 25.86
CA GLU A 749 15.14 20.69 24.46
C GLU A 749 14.60 19.28 24.16
N GLY A 750 14.09 19.08 22.94
CA GLY A 750 13.58 17.79 22.47
C GLY A 750 14.69 16.80 22.08
N TRP A 751 14.30 15.52 21.94
CA TRP A 751 15.18 14.46 21.46
C TRP A 751 15.58 14.65 20.00
N VAL A 752 16.87 14.45 19.71
CA VAL A 752 17.46 14.46 18.37
C VAL A 752 17.88 13.04 18.00
N THR A 753 17.39 12.54 16.86
CA THR A 753 17.72 11.19 16.37
C THR A 753 18.94 11.23 15.46
N HIS A 754 19.94 10.38 15.75
CA HIS A 754 21.17 10.28 14.96
C HIS A 754 21.23 9.01 14.12
N ALA A 755 20.62 7.92 14.58
CA ALA A 755 20.55 6.69 13.83
C ALA A 755 19.25 5.92 14.13
N LEU A 756 18.71 5.29 13.08
CA LEU A 756 17.67 4.28 13.13
C LEU A 756 18.28 3.00 12.57
N ILE A 757 18.54 2.03 13.43
CA ILE A 757 19.31 0.83 13.09
C ILE A 757 18.36 -0.35 13.16
N PRO A 758 17.96 -0.96 12.03
CA PRO A 758 17.13 -2.16 12.06
C PRO A 758 17.76 -3.24 12.95
N PHE A 759 16.94 -4.01 13.65
CA PHE A 759 17.41 -5.06 14.55
C PHE A 759 18.38 -5.99 13.83
N PRO A 760 19.66 -6.02 14.27
CA PRO A 760 20.61 -6.94 13.69
C PRO A 760 20.17 -8.38 13.92
N SER A 761 20.44 -9.27 12.97
CA SER A 761 20.04 -10.68 13.08
C SER A 761 20.64 -11.40 14.30
N TRP A 762 21.79 -10.94 14.80
CA TRP A 762 22.44 -11.45 16.01
C TRP A 762 21.82 -10.95 17.32
N LEU A 763 20.86 -10.03 17.28
CA LEU A 763 20.28 -9.41 18.48
C LEU A 763 19.33 -10.36 19.25
N GLN A 764 19.06 -11.58 18.77
CA GLN A 764 18.12 -12.54 19.39
C GLN A 764 18.66 -13.27 20.66
N ALA A 765 19.33 -12.56 21.55
CA ALA A 765 19.82 -13.12 22.81
C ALA A 765 18.73 -13.03 23.91
N PRO A 766 18.70 -13.96 24.89
CA PRO A 766 17.76 -13.87 26.01
C PRO A 766 18.08 -12.73 26.99
N SER A 767 19.21 -12.04 26.78
CA SER A 767 19.71 -10.92 27.59
C SER A 767 20.33 -9.85 26.67
N LEU A 768 20.40 -8.62 27.16
CA LEU A 768 20.99 -7.50 26.42
C LEU A 768 22.02 -6.78 27.29
N LYS A 769 23.20 -6.54 26.71
CA LYS A 769 24.27 -5.73 27.28
C LYS A 769 24.48 -4.50 26.42
N ILE A 770 24.21 -3.32 26.96
CA ILE A 770 24.50 -2.03 26.33
C ILE A 770 25.80 -1.50 26.92
N GLN A 771 26.80 -1.24 26.11
CA GLN A 771 28.05 -0.64 26.55
C GLN A 771 28.29 0.68 25.82
N VAL A 772 28.73 1.69 26.55
CA VAL A 772 29.14 2.98 26.00
C VAL A 772 30.57 3.28 26.44
N ASP A 773 31.48 3.38 25.48
CA ASP A 773 32.85 3.82 25.71
C ASP A 773 32.96 5.31 25.45
N VAL A 774 33.48 6.05 26.42
CA VAL A 774 33.64 7.50 26.32
C VAL A 774 35.03 7.80 25.75
N LYS A 775 35.12 8.09 24.45
CA LYS A 775 36.39 8.41 23.77
C LYS A 775 36.60 9.91 23.60
N GLU A 776 37.76 10.28 23.08
CA GLU A 776 38.02 11.66 22.67
C GLU A 776 37.19 11.97 21.42
N GLY A 777 36.23 12.90 21.56
CA GLY A 777 35.35 13.32 20.45
C GLY A 777 34.14 12.44 20.15
N THR A 778 34.07 11.18 20.63
CA THR A 778 32.92 10.29 20.41
C THR A 778 32.47 9.52 21.67
N TYR A 779 31.22 9.05 21.66
CA TYR A 779 30.70 7.95 22.48
C TYR A 779 30.54 6.72 21.57
N GLU A 780 31.25 5.63 21.85
CA GLU A 780 31.14 4.40 21.07
C GLU A 780 30.12 3.47 21.73
N ILE A 781 29.06 3.14 21.02
CA ILE A 781 27.93 2.36 21.53
C ILE A 781 28.07 0.93 21.02
N TYR A 782 27.96 -0.03 21.94
CA TYR A 782 28.03 -1.46 21.68
C TYR A 782 26.80 -2.16 22.26
N LEU A 783 26.32 -3.20 21.56
CA LEU A 783 25.30 -4.13 22.06
C LEU A 783 25.84 -5.55 22.02
N ASN A 784 25.77 -6.26 23.14
CA ASN A 784 26.30 -7.63 23.29
C ASN A 784 27.75 -7.77 22.79
N GLY A 785 28.56 -6.72 22.96
CA GLY A 785 29.96 -6.66 22.51
C GLY A 785 30.16 -6.30 21.03
N ASN A 786 29.10 -6.20 20.23
CA ASN A 786 29.17 -5.74 18.84
C ASN A 786 29.10 -4.21 18.79
N HIS A 787 30.01 -3.58 18.05
CA HIS A 787 29.96 -2.14 17.82
C HIS A 787 28.72 -1.78 17.01
N LEU A 788 27.93 -0.84 17.51
CA LEU A 788 26.66 -0.43 16.92
C LEU A 788 26.75 0.95 16.27
N TYR A 789 27.32 1.94 16.96
CA TYR A 789 27.36 3.32 16.46
C TYR A 789 28.45 4.16 17.14
N SER A 790 29.07 5.06 16.38
CA SER A 790 30.01 6.07 16.89
C SER A 790 29.32 7.44 16.94
N LEU A 791 28.91 7.87 18.12
CA LEU A 791 28.17 9.11 18.31
C LEU A 791 29.11 10.28 18.61
N ALA A 792 29.12 11.32 17.78
CA ALA A 792 29.96 12.50 18.01
C ALA A 792 29.53 13.26 19.30
N LYS A 793 30.50 13.75 20.08
CA LYS A 793 30.23 14.52 21.30
C LYS A 793 29.74 15.93 20.99
N GLN A 794 28.43 16.07 20.83
CA GLN A 794 27.79 17.37 20.56
C GLN A 794 27.77 18.30 21.78
N PHE A 795 27.95 17.74 22.99
CA PHE A 795 27.97 18.48 24.26
C PHE A 795 29.38 18.75 24.81
N GLY A 796 30.42 18.64 23.97
CA GLY A 796 31.82 18.76 24.40
C GLY A 796 32.33 17.52 25.15
N ASN A 797 33.38 17.63 25.97
CA ASN A 797 34.00 16.49 26.67
C ASN A 797 33.24 16.00 27.92
N LYS A 798 31.92 16.22 27.99
CA LYS A 798 31.09 15.80 29.12
C LYS A 798 31.14 14.28 29.32
N GLY A 799 31.33 13.83 30.56
CA GLY A 799 31.19 12.43 30.94
C GLY A 799 29.78 12.07 31.36
N ILE A 800 29.58 10.78 31.63
CA ILE A 800 28.30 10.22 32.07
C ILE A 800 28.27 10.21 33.60
N THR A 801 27.23 10.81 34.16
CA THR A 801 27.03 10.99 35.62
C THR A 801 25.83 10.20 36.14
N HIS A 802 24.84 9.96 35.28
CA HIS A 802 23.61 9.26 35.61
C HIS A 802 23.19 8.32 34.47
N VAL A 803 22.37 7.32 34.79
CA VAL A 803 21.68 6.45 33.83
C VAL A 803 20.19 6.48 34.13
N GLN A 804 19.35 6.66 33.13
CA GLN A 804 17.89 6.59 33.26
C GLN A 804 17.37 5.42 32.42
N TYR A 805 16.35 4.72 32.94
CA TYR A 805 15.64 3.70 32.19
C TYR A 805 14.16 4.05 32.08
N GLU A 806 13.68 4.34 30.88
CA GLU A 806 12.26 4.62 30.60
C GLU A 806 11.61 3.40 29.94
N ALA A 807 10.49 2.92 30.50
CA ALA A 807 9.69 1.83 29.93
C ALA A 807 8.18 2.01 30.18
N GLU A 808 7.33 1.54 29.25
CA GLU A 808 5.85 1.58 29.34
C GLU A 808 5.22 0.23 29.81
N ILE A 809 3.95 0.25 30.27
CA ILE A 809 3.25 -0.85 31.00
C ILE A 809 2.59 -1.91 30.07
N ASP A 810 3.33 -2.39 29.08
CA ASP A 810 3.17 -3.70 28.42
C ASP A 810 4.52 -4.41 28.65
N PRO A 811 4.67 -5.75 28.74
CA PRO A 811 5.93 -6.34 29.22
C PRO A 811 7.13 -5.75 28.46
N PRO A 812 8.04 -5.04 29.16
CA PRO A 812 9.08 -4.26 28.51
C PRO A 812 10.09 -5.17 27.82
N ALA A 813 10.79 -4.63 26.83
CA ALA A 813 11.83 -5.36 26.11
C ALA A 813 12.98 -5.75 27.04
N LEU A 814 13.23 -4.97 28.11
CA LEU A 814 14.28 -5.20 29.09
C LEU A 814 13.67 -5.54 30.46
N ALA A 815 14.48 -6.11 31.36
CA ALA A 815 14.08 -6.42 32.73
C ALA A 815 13.61 -5.16 33.46
N GLY A 816 12.74 -5.31 34.45
CA GLY A 816 12.26 -4.18 35.26
C GLY A 816 13.36 -3.47 36.06
N GLU A 817 14.47 -4.15 36.33
CA GLU A 817 15.70 -3.62 36.96
C GLU A 817 16.89 -4.01 36.06
N LEU A 818 17.71 -3.03 35.68
CA LEU A 818 18.91 -3.22 34.86
C LEU A 818 20.16 -3.04 35.72
N SER A 819 21.16 -3.91 35.62
CA SER A 819 22.41 -3.74 36.35
C SER A 819 23.36 -2.80 35.63
N VAL A 820 23.95 -1.84 36.35
CA VAL A 820 24.87 -0.84 35.79
C VAL A 820 26.27 -1.05 36.37
N THR A 821 27.26 -1.21 35.50
CA THR A 821 28.66 -1.43 35.85
C THR A 821 29.55 -0.45 35.10
N ARG A 822 30.47 0.20 35.82
CA ARG A 822 31.55 0.99 35.23
C ARG A 822 32.77 0.10 35.01
N LEU A 823 33.41 0.22 33.85
CA LEU A 823 34.62 -0.52 33.48
C LEU A 823 35.85 0.41 33.40
#